data_AF-A0AA36AG21-F1
#
_entry.id   AF-A0AA36AG21-F1
#
_cell.length_a   1.000
_cell.length_b   1.000
_cell.length_c   1.000
_cell.angle_alpha   90.00
_cell.angle_beta   90.00
_cell.angle_gamma   90.00
#
_symmetry.space_group_name_H-M   'P 1'
#
loop_
_entity.id
_entity.type
_entity.pdbx_description
1 polymer ?
#
loop_
_entity_poly.entity_id
_entity_poly.type
_entity_poly.pdbx_seq_one_letter_code
_entity_poly.pdbx_strand_id
1 'polypeptide(L)'
;MLKRIAVCVCSSLLVISVVVLIRTFTFNIKNDTISPCQQTEKHLKIDVETNSQKIDIFRQALRFKTISWSPGVYETEELTKFRLFIEQTYPTVHKSPFVKYEVVANYSMLYTVEGSDKKLFPYLLTSHLDVVPVTEENWKFDPFAAELHEGYIYGRGAIDVKGSVMGIMEALEHALKSGFKPKRSFFIAFGHDEEVTGYDGAYHIAQTLESRGVQLEYLLDEGLSIAKDFFKGLHPVAMIGVAEKGQAIVKLSVNGTAGHSAIPHGESVIGILSGAIHRIESNPQPDLFGTGVERAIFEHLAPKLPFLPRMFLSNLWLFRPLVSWVLSRQPTTNALIRTVNAVTRFDAGIKDNVLSESAEAVVDYRIHPSQTLEQVFDFHRKIINDDRVKTTLKNYIAPSLTSPYDEASFGYHTVKNSIREVFPDVLVVPGVTIGNTDTHHYKHLTKSIYRFIPAVLTPETANMVHGDNEKISKTAEHSKIDVGTNPQIVENFRQALRFKTIAWSPGVYETEELTKLRLFIEQTYPTVQKSPFVKYEVVANYSLLYTIEGSDKTLTPYLLGAHLDVVPVTEENWKFDPFAAELHEGYIYGRGAIDVKLGVMGILEALEHALKSGFKPKRSFFVAFGHDEEVSGYDGAFHIARTLERRGVKLEFLFDEGLMIIKDFFKGLPPVAMIGVVEKGQAIVKLSVNGTAGHSSAPPTESVIGILSAAICNIESNPQPDMFGTGAERASFEHLAPKLPFIPRVLLSNLWLFRPLVSWFLSRKPATNTFVRTASAVTRFNSGIKDNVIPASAEAVLNHRIHPSQTVQQVIEYDRKIINDDRVKITLKSSLDPSATSPYDDNSFGYHTLKNSIREIYTDVLVVPGLMIANTDTHHYKHMTKSIYRFNPAFVTPETASMVHGDNERISVANFEKAVNFYYHVILNSDHDKLSSTKKKS
;
A
#
# COMPACT_ATOMS: atom_id res chain seq x y z
N MET A 1 53.15 45.97 17.37
CA MET A 1 51.83 45.41 17.74
C MET A 1 51.80 43.88 17.57
N LEU A 2 51.92 43.34 16.33
CA LEU A 2 51.73 41.91 16.02
C LEU A 2 52.44 40.93 16.97
N LYS A 3 53.71 41.12 17.34
CA LYS A 3 54.41 40.20 18.27
C LYS A 3 53.69 40.01 19.62
N ARG A 4 53.02 41.04 20.16
CA ARG A 4 52.22 40.90 21.40
C ARG A 4 50.93 40.12 21.14
N ILE A 5 50.26 40.36 20.02
CA ILE A 5 49.05 39.62 19.60
C ILE A 5 49.40 38.13 19.41
N ALA A 6 50.49 37.82 18.70
CA ALA A 6 50.97 36.45 18.51
C ALA A 6 51.30 35.75 19.84
N VAL A 7 52.01 36.41 20.76
CA VAL A 7 52.28 35.86 22.10
C VAL A 7 50.98 35.62 22.89
N CYS A 8 50.01 36.53 22.84
CA CYS A 8 48.70 36.32 23.46
C CYS A 8 47.96 35.12 22.84
N VAL A 9 47.90 35.01 21.51
CA VAL A 9 47.25 33.88 20.81
C VAL A 9 47.94 32.56 21.13
N CYS A 10 49.27 32.49 21.09
CA CYS A 10 50.02 31.28 21.46
C CYS A 10 49.82 30.91 22.93
N SER A 11 49.73 31.89 23.84
CA SER A 11 49.46 31.65 25.26
C SER A 11 48.03 31.11 25.48
N SER A 12 47.03 31.72 24.83
CA SER A 12 45.64 31.23 24.87
C SER A 12 45.50 29.84 24.28
N LEU A 13 46.15 29.55 23.15
CA LEU A 13 46.18 28.21 22.55
C LEU A 13 46.85 27.19 23.49
N LEU A 14 47.98 27.54 24.11
CA LEU A 14 48.64 26.67 25.10
C LEU A 14 47.73 26.37 26.30
N VAL A 15 47.04 27.39 26.85
CA VAL A 15 46.08 27.21 27.94
C VAL A 15 44.91 26.32 27.50
N ILE A 16 44.36 26.53 26.30
CA ILE A 16 43.30 25.68 25.73
C ILE A 16 43.77 24.24 25.56
N SER A 17 44.98 24.01 25.01
CA SER A 17 45.56 22.67 24.86
C SER A 17 45.78 21.98 26.20
N VAL A 18 46.27 22.70 27.22
CA VAL A 18 46.43 22.17 28.58
C VAL A 18 45.07 21.81 29.20
N VAL A 19 44.05 22.67 29.05
CA VAL A 19 42.67 22.37 29.52
C VAL A 19 42.09 21.16 28.79
N VAL A 20 42.27 21.04 27.47
CA VAL A 20 41.82 19.90 26.67
C VAL A 20 42.50 18.61 27.10
N LEU A 21 43.82 18.62 27.32
CA LEU A 21 44.59 17.46 27.76
C LEU A 21 44.23 17.04 29.19
N ILE A 22 44.19 17.99 30.14
CA ILE A 22 43.75 17.71 31.52
C ILE A 22 42.36 17.09 31.50
N ARG A 23 41.39 17.71 30.81
CA ARG A 23 40.04 17.12 30.66
C ARG A 23 40.10 15.74 30.02
N THR A 24 40.88 15.50 28.97
CA THR A 24 40.94 14.19 28.30
C THR A 24 41.35 13.06 29.26
N PHE A 25 42.31 13.32 30.17
CA PHE A 25 42.78 12.34 31.15
C PHE A 25 41.94 12.29 32.44
N THR A 26 41.44 13.43 32.94
CA THR A 26 40.65 13.48 34.19
C THR A 26 39.14 13.34 33.97
N PHE A 27 38.64 13.37 32.73
CA PHE A 27 37.23 13.15 32.43
C PHE A 27 36.89 11.68 32.65
N ASN A 28 36.24 11.45 33.78
CA ASN A 28 35.73 10.16 34.20
C ASN A 28 34.43 10.40 34.97
N ILE A 29 33.30 9.96 34.42
CA ILE A 29 32.12 9.69 35.25
C ILE A 29 32.53 8.60 36.25
N LYS A 30 32.03 8.66 37.49
CA LYS A 30 32.46 7.73 38.56
C LYS A 30 32.45 6.28 38.04
N ASN A 31 33.56 5.58 38.24
CA ASN A 31 33.83 4.31 37.55
C ASN A 31 32.73 3.27 37.80
N ASP A 32 31.95 2.98 36.75
CA ASP A 32 31.57 1.60 36.45
C ASP A 32 32.82 0.82 36.05
N THR A 33 33.60 0.40 37.06
CA THR A 33 34.43 -0.79 36.93
C THR A 33 33.51 -1.99 36.74
N ILE A 34 33.85 -2.85 35.77
CA ILE A 34 33.18 -4.13 35.57
C ILE A 34 33.71 -5.09 36.64
N SER A 35 33.30 -4.86 37.89
CA SER A 35 33.37 -5.87 38.93
C SER A 35 32.51 -7.04 38.49
N PRO A 36 33.04 -8.28 38.43
CA PRO A 36 32.24 -9.45 38.13
C PRO A 36 31.13 -9.57 39.18
N CYS A 37 29.87 -9.61 38.75
CA CYS A 37 28.80 -9.95 39.68
C CYS A 37 28.97 -11.42 40.04
N GLN A 38 29.02 -11.74 41.34
CA GLN A 38 29.09 -13.14 41.77
C GLN A 38 27.76 -13.81 41.43
N GLN A 39 27.76 -14.63 40.37
CA GLN A 39 26.60 -15.45 40.02
C GLN A 39 26.22 -16.32 41.21
N THR A 40 25.03 -16.08 41.77
CA THR A 40 24.56 -16.82 42.94
C THR A 40 23.96 -18.15 42.50
N GLU A 41 24.10 -19.20 43.29
CA GLU A 41 23.56 -20.54 42.95
C GLU A 41 22.01 -20.59 42.86
N LYS A 42 21.33 -19.46 43.10
CA LYS A 42 19.87 -19.29 42.99
C LYS A 42 19.39 -18.84 41.61
N HIS A 43 20.26 -18.73 40.60
CA HIS A 43 19.84 -18.31 39.26
C HIS A 43 18.88 -19.30 38.58
N LEU A 44 17.85 -18.75 37.94
CA LEU A 44 16.95 -19.46 37.04
C LEU A 44 17.71 -19.93 35.79
N LYS A 45 18.19 -21.18 35.81
CA LYS A 45 18.79 -21.82 34.63
C LYS A 45 17.69 -22.26 33.66
N ILE A 46 17.29 -21.36 32.75
CA ILE A 46 16.55 -21.75 31.54
C ILE A 46 17.56 -22.29 30.54
N ASP A 47 17.75 -23.61 30.52
CA ASP A 47 18.41 -24.29 29.42
C ASP A 47 17.42 -24.45 28.25
N VAL A 48 17.81 -23.95 27.08
CA VAL A 48 16.97 -23.89 25.88
C VAL A 48 16.77 -25.29 25.26
N GLU A 49 17.73 -26.21 25.42
CA GLU A 49 17.63 -27.56 24.87
C GLU A 49 16.63 -28.42 25.66
N THR A 50 16.54 -28.25 26.98
CA THR A 50 15.61 -28.99 27.85
C THR A 50 14.25 -28.32 28.07
N ASN A 51 14.07 -27.04 27.74
CA ASN A 51 12.81 -26.30 27.97
C ASN A 51 11.96 -26.09 26.69
N SER A 52 11.88 -27.11 25.82
CA SER A 52 11.06 -27.11 24.61
C SER A 52 9.59 -26.69 24.85
N GLN A 53 9.03 -27.06 26.01
CA GLN A 53 7.68 -26.67 26.43
C GLN A 53 7.50 -25.15 26.54
N LYS A 54 8.52 -24.39 26.97
CA LYS A 54 8.44 -22.92 27.08
C LYS A 54 8.46 -22.24 25.72
N ILE A 55 9.24 -22.79 24.79
CA ILE A 55 9.24 -22.36 23.39
C ILE A 55 7.86 -22.62 22.77
N ASP A 56 7.26 -23.79 23.02
CA ASP A 56 5.92 -24.10 22.50
C ASP A 56 4.82 -23.22 23.11
N ILE A 57 4.86 -22.95 24.42
CA ILE A 57 4.00 -21.97 25.11
C ILE A 57 4.11 -20.57 24.46
N PHE A 58 5.34 -20.13 24.14
CA PHE A 58 5.54 -18.84 23.47
C PHE A 58 5.04 -18.88 22.01
N ARG A 59 5.24 -19.98 21.28
CA ARG A 59 4.63 -20.18 19.95
C ARG A 59 3.11 -20.14 20.01
N GLN A 60 2.49 -20.69 21.06
CA GLN A 60 1.04 -20.60 21.29
C GLN A 60 0.60 -19.15 21.56
N ALA A 61 1.35 -18.36 22.35
CA ALA A 61 1.07 -16.93 22.57
C ALA A 61 1.11 -16.08 21.29
N LEU A 62 2.05 -16.39 20.39
CA LEU A 62 2.13 -15.76 19.06
C LEU A 62 0.92 -16.10 18.16
N ARG A 63 0.05 -17.06 18.52
CA ARG A 63 -1.10 -17.43 17.69
C ARG A 63 -2.36 -16.60 17.87
N PHE A 64 -2.51 -15.93 19.00
CA PHE A 64 -3.67 -15.07 19.23
C PHE A 64 -3.53 -13.81 18.37
N LYS A 65 -4.52 -13.56 17.51
CA LYS A 65 -4.47 -12.43 16.56
C LYS A 65 -4.87 -11.13 17.27
N THR A 66 -4.09 -10.70 18.27
CA THR A 66 -4.32 -9.50 19.07
C THR A 66 -3.99 -8.22 18.28
N ILE A 67 -4.65 -8.00 17.15
CA ILE A 67 -4.38 -6.90 16.23
C ILE A 67 -5.13 -5.64 16.67
N SER A 68 -4.43 -4.51 16.62
CA SER A 68 -4.98 -3.16 16.77
C SER A 68 -4.85 -2.42 15.44
N TRP A 69 -5.96 -2.00 14.80
CA TRP A 69 -5.92 -1.22 13.55
C TRP A 69 -6.01 0.29 13.78
N SER A 70 -6.78 0.67 14.79
CA SER A 70 -6.97 2.05 15.24
C SER A 70 -7.54 2.03 16.67
N PRO A 71 -7.48 3.12 17.45
CA PRO A 71 -8.07 3.17 18.78
C PRO A 71 -9.55 2.76 18.77
N GLY A 72 -9.96 1.93 19.73
CA GLY A 72 -11.30 1.33 19.81
C GLY A 72 -11.58 0.20 18.80
N VAL A 73 -10.62 -0.20 17.95
CA VAL A 73 -10.78 -1.25 16.92
C VAL A 73 -9.73 -2.34 17.10
N TYR A 74 -10.14 -3.36 17.86
CA TYR A 74 -9.30 -4.47 18.33
C TYR A 74 -9.95 -5.83 18.06
N GLU A 75 -9.14 -6.87 17.94
CA GLU A 75 -9.61 -8.27 18.00
C GLU A 75 -9.98 -8.68 19.43
N THR A 76 -11.11 -8.16 19.91
CA THR A 76 -11.59 -8.32 21.29
C THR A 76 -11.81 -9.78 21.72
N GLU A 77 -12.15 -10.67 20.79
CA GLU A 77 -12.27 -12.10 21.08
C GLU A 77 -10.90 -12.77 21.24
N GLU A 78 -9.91 -12.41 20.42
CA GLU A 78 -8.53 -12.92 20.51
C GLU A 78 -7.80 -12.37 21.73
N LEU A 79 -8.00 -11.09 22.08
CA LEU A 79 -7.55 -10.52 23.35
C LEU A 79 -8.14 -11.30 24.54
N THR A 80 -9.44 -11.63 24.48
CA THR A 80 -10.11 -12.44 25.51
C THR A 80 -9.53 -13.86 25.58
N LYS A 81 -9.26 -14.50 24.45
CA LYS A 81 -8.62 -15.84 24.39
C LYS A 81 -7.19 -15.81 24.91
N PHE A 82 -6.38 -14.82 24.53
CA PHE A 82 -4.99 -14.69 24.97
C PHE A 82 -4.91 -14.47 26.48
N ARG A 83 -5.77 -13.59 27.01
CA ARG A 83 -5.95 -13.38 28.45
C ARG A 83 -6.26 -14.69 29.18
N LEU A 84 -7.23 -15.46 28.69
CA LEU A 84 -7.60 -16.77 29.25
C LEU A 84 -6.50 -17.83 29.09
N PHE A 85 -5.67 -17.75 28.04
CA PHE A 85 -4.51 -18.62 27.84
C PHE A 85 -3.40 -18.32 28.85
N ILE A 86 -3.12 -17.04 29.14
CA ILE A 86 -2.18 -16.61 30.19
C ILE A 86 -2.68 -17.08 31.57
N GLU A 87 -3.99 -16.94 31.85
CA GLU A 87 -4.62 -17.46 33.07
C GLU A 87 -4.44 -18.98 33.26
N GLN A 88 -4.57 -19.75 32.18
CA GLN A 88 -4.42 -21.21 32.20
C GLN A 88 -2.95 -21.69 32.24
N THR A 89 -2.06 -20.98 31.55
CA THR A 89 -0.63 -21.33 31.41
C THR A 89 0.17 -21.06 32.70
N TYR A 90 -0.23 -20.05 33.48
CA TYR A 90 0.46 -19.64 34.71
C TYR A 90 -0.41 -19.87 35.97
N PRO A 91 -0.79 -21.14 36.29
CA PRO A 91 -1.75 -21.43 37.34
C PRO A 91 -1.20 -21.21 38.75
N THR A 92 0.12 -21.08 38.95
CA THR A 92 0.68 -20.74 40.27
C THR A 92 0.57 -19.26 40.55
N VAL A 93 0.75 -18.39 39.54
CA VAL A 93 0.43 -16.95 39.62
C VAL A 93 -1.03 -16.77 40.03
N HIS A 94 -1.96 -17.35 39.28
CA HIS A 94 -3.41 -17.13 39.45
C HIS A 94 -4.03 -17.81 40.68
N LYS A 95 -3.29 -18.71 41.36
CA LYS A 95 -3.71 -19.37 42.61
C LYS A 95 -2.88 -18.94 43.82
N SER A 96 -1.92 -18.02 43.64
CA SER A 96 -1.06 -17.54 44.72
C SER A 96 -1.81 -16.60 45.65
N PRO A 97 -1.78 -16.79 46.99
CA PRO A 97 -2.38 -15.85 47.93
C PRO A 97 -1.64 -14.50 48.00
N PHE A 98 -0.51 -14.36 47.29
CA PHE A 98 0.24 -13.10 47.16
C PHE A 98 -0.10 -12.33 45.89
N VAL A 99 -0.95 -12.85 45.00
CA VAL A 99 -1.27 -12.22 43.71
C VAL A 99 -2.77 -11.95 43.63
N LYS A 100 -3.14 -10.68 43.54
CA LYS A 100 -4.48 -10.26 43.10
C LYS A 100 -4.41 -9.96 41.61
N TYR A 101 -5.20 -10.68 40.82
CA TYR A 101 -5.37 -10.45 39.39
C TYR A 101 -6.69 -9.72 39.12
N GLU A 102 -6.66 -8.72 38.25
CA GLU A 102 -7.81 -7.91 37.85
C GLU A 102 -7.77 -7.65 36.34
N VAL A 103 -8.95 -7.64 35.71
CA VAL A 103 -9.11 -7.24 34.31
C VAL A 103 -9.55 -5.78 34.28
N VAL A 104 -8.80 -4.96 33.55
CA VAL A 104 -9.04 -3.52 33.35
C VAL A 104 -9.50 -3.31 31.91
N ALA A 105 -10.47 -2.42 31.68
CA ALA A 105 -11.01 -2.12 30.34
C ALA A 105 -11.35 -3.39 29.51
N ASN A 106 -11.96 -4.39 30.15
CA ASN A 106 -12.37 -5.70 29.59
C ASN A 106 -11.24 -6.66 29.12
N TYR A 107 -10.07 -6.14 28.74
CA TYR A 107 -9.01 -6.94 28.11
C TYR A 107 -7.64 -6.82 28.79
N SER A 108 -7.27 -5.61 29.25
CA SER A 108 -5.98 -5.36 29.89
C SER A 108 -5.83 -6.09 31.22
N MET A 109 -4.62 -6.56 31.52
CA MET A 109 -4.35 -7.40 32.68
C MET A 109 -3.58 -6.60 33.74
N LEU A 110 -4.10 -6.52 34.97
CA LEU A 110 -3.42 -5.90 36.10
C LEU A 110 -3.21 -6.93 37.22
N TYR A 111 -1.96 -7.23 37.52
CA TYR A 111 -1.56 -8.03 38.67
C TYR A 111 -1.02 -7.12 39.76
N THR A 112 -1.53 -7.28 40.98
CA THR A 112 -0.95 -6.73 42.21
C THR A 112 -0.27 -7.87 42.96
N VAL A 113 1.06 -7.83 43.09
CA VAL A 113 1.83 -8.80 43.85
C VAL A 113 2.18 -8.19 45.22
N GLU A 114 1.59 -8.73 46.28
CA GLU A 114 1.65 -8.16 47.62
C GLU A 114 2.95 -8.46 48.36
N GLY A 115 3.75 -7.41 48.56
CA GLY A 115 4.93 -7.45 49.43
C GLY A 115 4.57 -7.39 50.91
N SER A 116 5.47 -7.93 51.73
CA SER A 116 5.38 -7.94 53.19
C SER A 116 5.71 -6.61 53.87
N ASP A 117 6.45 -5.71 53.20
CA ASP A 117 6.85 -4.39 53.73
C ASP A 117 6.07 -3.26 53.01
N LYS A 118 4.91 -2.91 53.58
CA LYS A 118 4.00 -1.87 53.03
C LYS A 118 4.57 -0.44 53.10
N LYS A 119 5.78 -0.23 53.63
CA LYS A 119 6.44 1.10 53.64
C LYS A 119 7.25 1.38 52.37
N LEU A 120 7.51 0.35 51.56
CA LEU A 120 8.26 0.48 50.31
C LEU A 120 7.29 0.78 49.16
N PHE A 121 7.53 1.85 48.40
CA PHE A 121 6.75 2.13 47.20
C PHE A 121 6.80 0.94 46.23
N PRO A 122 5.69 0.54 45.60
CA PRO A 122 5.73 -0.53 44.60
C PRO A 122 6.53 -0.12 43.36
N TYR A 123 7.01 -1.10 42.59
CA TYR A 123 7.45 -0.88 41.21
C TYR A 123 6.42 -1.47 40.24
N LEU A 124 6.49 -1.08 38.97
CA LEU A 124 5.68 -1.64 37.90
C LEU A 124 6.59 -2.27 36.84
N LEU A 125 6.23 -3.48 36.41
CA LEU A 125 6.68 -4.06 35.15
C LEU A 125 5.53 -3.92 34.15
N THR A 126 5.79 -3.40 32.97
CA THR A 126 4.79 -3.22 31.91
C THR A 126 5.30 -3.75 30.57
N SER A 127 4.34 -4.01 29.70
CA SER A 127 4.40 -4.54 28.34
C SER A 127 2.99 -4.45 27.75
N HIS A 128 2.81 -4.42 26.43
CA HIS A 128 1.46 -4.51 25.83
C HIS A 128 1.10 -5.96 25.41
N LEU A 129 -0.12 -6.18 24.88
CA LEU A 129 -0.62 -7.50 24.44
C LEU A 129 -0.86 -7.58 22.93
N ASP A 130 -0.99 -6.42 22.31
CA ASP A 130 -1.40 -6.25 20.92
C ASP A 130 -0.20 -6.11 19.96
N VAL A 131 -0.51 -6.02 18.67
CA VAL A 131 0.47 -5.94 17.57
C VAL A 131 -0.08 -5.10 16.41
N VAL A 132 0.82 -4.43 15.66
CA VAL A 132 0.45 -3.76 14.40
C VAL A 132 -0.16 -4.73 13.37
N PRO A 133 -1.00 -4.23 12.45
CA PRO A 133 -1.48 -4.99 11.30
C PRO A 133 -0.34 -5.53 10.40
N VAL A 134 -0.73 -6.46 9.52
CA VAL A 134 0.21 -7.28 8.73
C VAL A 134 -0.31 -7.48 7.30
N THR A 135 0.54 -7.30 6.30
CA THR A 135 0.22 -7.47 4.87
C THR A 135 0.60 -8.86 4.40
N GLU A 136 -0.25 -9.49 3.59
CA GLU A 136 -0.17 -10.92 3.27
C GLU A 136 1.14 -11.30 2.54
N GLU A 137 1.39 -10.60 1.43
CA GLU A 137 2.29 -11.02 0.36
C GLU A 137 3.79 -10.84 0.68
N ASN A 138 4.12 -10.13 1.76
CA ASN A 138 5.52 -9.81 2.14
C ASN A 138 6.13 -10.83 3.14
N TRP A 139 5.38 -11.86 3.54
CA TRP A 139 5.61 -12.71 4.72
C TRP A 139 5.81 -14.21 4.33
N LYS A 140 6.50 -15.05 5.14
CA LYS A 140 7.11 -16.35 4.71
C LYS A 140 6.30 -17.69 4.96
N PHE A 141 5.27 -17.78 5.84
CA PHE A 141 4.31 -18.93 6.12
C PHE A 141 2.82 -18.52 6.50
N ASP A 142 2.16 -18.88 7.65
CA ASP A 142 0.95 -18.16 8.28
C ASP A 142 1.27 -17.36 9.61
N PRO A 143 0.81 -16.09 9.85
CA PRO A 143 1.49 -15.06 10.69
C PRO A 143 1.41 -15.35 12.18
N PHE A 144 0.38 -16.11 12.51
CA PHE A 144 -0.05 -16.47 13.83
C PHE A 144 -0.08 -18.01 13.91
N ALA A 145 0.60 -18.71 12.98
CA ALA A 145 0.95 -20.11 13.13
C ALA A 145 2.18 -20.29 14.05
N ALA A 146 2.98 -19.23 14.23
CA ALA A 146 4.26 -19.28 14.93
C ALA A 146 5.16 -20.39 14.33
N GLU A 147 5.34 -20.39 13.02
CA GLU A 147 6.02 -21.47 12.28
C GLU A 147 7.51 -21.60 12.71
N LEU A 148 8.23 -22.66 12.34
CA LEU A 148 9.57 -22.93 12.86
C LEU A 148 10.54 -23.44 11.77
N HIS A 149 11.32 -22.52 11.22
CA HIS A 149 12.18 -22.78 10.07
C HIS A 149 13.59 -22.23 10.30
N GLU A 150 14.64 -22.88 9.77
CA GLU A 150 16.07 -22.48 9.94
C GLU A 150 16.56 -22.24 11.38
N GLY A 151 15.77 -22.67 12.38
CA GLY A 151 15.97 -22.31 13.77
C GLY A 151 15.52 -20.89 14.09
N TYR A 152 14.36 -20.44 13.60
CA TYR A 152 13.75 -19.10 13.77
C TYR A 152 12.21 -19.31 14.10
N ILE A 153 11.51 -18.46 14.90
CA ILE A 153 10.03 -18.54 15.17
C ILE A 153 9.23 -17.56 14.30
N TYR A 154 8.30 -18.05 13.50
CA TYR A 154 7.66 -17.31 12.42
C TYR A 154 6.30 -16.71 12.82
N GLY A 155 6.29 -15.47 13.31
CA GLY A 155 5.05 -14.72 13.56
C GLY A 155 5.17 -13.31 14.15
N ARG A 156 4.08 -12.53 14.06
CA ARG A 156 3.96 -11.15 14.58
C ARG A 156 3.86 -11.14 16.11
N GLY A 157 4.41 -10.13 16.77
CA GLY A 157 4.47 -10.08 18.22
C GLY A 157 5.74 -10.70 18.79
N ALA A 158 6.75 -10.93 17.94
CA ALA A 158 7.93 -11.70 18.27
C ALA A 158 8.91 -10.84 19.08
N ILE A 159 9.55 -9.86 18.45
CA ILE A 159 10.45 -8.91 19.11
C ILE A 159 9.61 -7.93 19.92
N ASP A 160 8.58 -7.38 19.28
CA ASP A 160 7.63 -6.44 19.87
C ASP A 160 6.23 -7.06 19.80
N VAL A 161 5.62 -7.54 20.89
CA VAL A 161 6.09 -7.46 22.29
C VAL A 161 5.90 -8.75 23.11
N LYS A 162 5.24 -9.79 22.58
CA LYS A 162 4.74 -10.93 23.38
C LYS A 162 5.85 -11.72 24.08
N GLY A 163 7.10 -11.63 23.61
CA GLY A 163 8.27 -12.16 24.32
C GLY A 163 8.45 -11.56 25.73
N SER A 164 8.17 -10.27 25.90
CA SER A 164 8.21 -9.56 27.19
C SER A 164 7.09 -10.04 28.13
N VAL A 165 5.84 -10.07 27.66
CA VAL A 165 4.67 -10.58 28.39
C VAL A 165 4.93 -11.97 28.98
N MET A 166 5.31 -12.91 28.11
CA MET A 166 5.50 -14.31 28.49
C MET A 166 6.75 -14.50 29.35
N GLY A 167 7.80 -13.69 29.14
CA GLY A 167 9.00 -13.66 29.99
C GLY A 167 8.72 -13.18 31.41
N ILE A 168 7.94 -12.11 31.56
CA ILE A 168 7.53 -11.56 32.88
C ILE A 168 6.68 -12.59 33.64
N MET A 169 5.70 -13.22 32.97
CA MET A 169 4.81 -14.21 33.61
C MET A 169 5.53 -15.51 33.98
N GLU A 170 6.41 -16.03 33.11
CA GLU A 170 7.23 -17.21 33.40
C GLU A 170 8.20 -16.97 34.57
N ALA A 171 8.79 -15.78 34.66
CA ALA A 171 9.64 -15.40 35.78
C ALA A 171 8.86 -15.38 37.12
N LEU A 172 7.64 -14.85 37.14
CA LEU A 172 6.79 -14.83 38.33
C LEU A 172 6.29 -16.23 38.72
N GLU A 173 5.81 -17.02 37.75
CA GLU A 173 5.37 -18.40 37.94
C GLU A 173 6.52 -19.26 38.52
N HIS A 174 7.74 -19.13 37.99
CA HIS A 174 8.90 -19.82 38.54
C HIS A 174 9.27 -19.33 39.95
N ALA A 175 9.29 -18.02 40.18
CA ALA A 175 9.61 -17.47 41.50
C ALA A 175 8.65 -18.00 42.58
N LEU A 176 7.34 -17.98 42.30
CA LEU A 176 6.32 -18.50 43.21
C LEU A 176 6.45 -20.02 43.43
N LYS A 177 6.73 -20.81 42.39
CA LYS A 177 7.05 -22.26 42.52
C LYS A 177 8.28 -22.51 43.41
N SER A 178 9.30 -21.67 43.29
CA SER A 178 10.50 -21.68 44.14
C SER A 178 10.31 -21.06 45.54
N GLY A 179 9.05 -20.80 45.95
CA GLY A 179 8.71 -20.32 47.29
C GLY A 179 9.01 -18.85 47.56
N PHE A 180 9.18 -18.02 46.52
CA PHE A 180 9.40 -16.58 46.64
C PHE A 180 8.27 -15.89 47.43
N LYS A 181 8.67 -15.03 48.36
CA LYS A 181 7.77 -14.15 49.12
C LYS A 181 8.30 -12.71 49.01
N PRO A 182 7.64 -11.82 48.27
CA PRO A 182 8.17 -10.48 48.02
C PRO A 182 8.25 -9.63 49.30
N LYS A 183 9.28 -8.79 49.36
CA LYS A 183 9.40 -7.76 50.41
C LYS A 183 8.67 -6.48 50.00
N ARG A 184 9.10 -5.86 48.90
CA ARG A 184 8.43 -4.72 48.24
C ARG A 184 7.27 -5.27 47.41
N SER A 185 6.10 -4.64 47.45
CA SER A 185 5.01 -4.95 46.53
C SER A 185 5.39 -4.57 45.10
N PHE A 186 4.76 -5.15 44.10
CA PHE A 186 4.89 -4.67 42.72
C PHE A 186 3.65 -4.98 41.90
N PHE A 187 3.56 -4.31 40.77
CA PHE A 187 2.53 -4.53 39.77
C PHE A 187 3.14 -5.15 38.52
N ILE A 188 2.31 -5.93 37.81
CA ILE A 188 2.51 -6.21 36.39
C ILE A 188 1.27 -5.67 35.68
N ALA A 189 1.47 -4.83 34.66
CA ALA A 189 0.42 -4.29 33.82
C ALA A 189 0.63 -4.77 32.39
N PHE A 190 -0.43 -5.23 31.73
CA PHE A 190 -0.42 -5.47 30.29
C PHE A 190 -1.47 -4.61 29.58
N GLY A 191 -0.99 -3.63 28.80
CA GLY A 191 -1.79 -2.82 27.86
C GLY A 191 -2.39 -3.68 26.75
N HIS A 192 -3.38 -3.19 26.00
CA HIS A 192 -4.01 -3.98 24.93
C HIS A 192 -4.18 -3.20 23.60
N ASP A 193 -3.57 -2.03 23.50
CA ASP A 193 -3.75 -1.09 22.40
C ASP A 193 -2.54 -0.16 22.16
N GLU A 194 -1.33 -0.52 22.61
CA GLU A 194 -0.14 0.38 22.53
C GLU A 194 0.16 0.79 21.09
N GLU A 195 0.13 -0.20 20.19
CA GLU A 195 0.45 -0.09 18.76
C GLU A 195 -0.50 0.86 18.01
N VAL A 196 -1.59 1.29 18.66
CA VAL A 196 -2.48 2.35 18.17
C VAL A 196 -2.64 3.56 19.10
N THR A 197 -2.33 3.47 20.40
CA THR A 197 -1.95 4.59 21.32
C THR A 197 -1.82 4.22 22.81
N GLY A 198 -2.37 3.12 23.31
CA GLY A 198 -2.41 2.76 24.74
C GLY A 198 -3.52 3.44 25.56
N TYR A 199 -4.48 4.14 24.92
CA TYR A 199 -5.51 4.92 25.59
C TYR A 199 -6.67 4.09 26.19
N ASP A 200 -6.96 2.90 25.68
CA ASP A 200 -8.01 2.04 26.23
C ASP A 200 -7.45 1.02 27.24
N GLY A 201 -6.18 0.62 27.10
CA GLY A 201 -5.48 -0.31 27.99
C GLY A 201 -4.65 0.36 29.08
N ALA A 202 -3.43 0.77 28.74
CA ALA A 202 -2.46 1.25 29.72
C ALA A 202 -2.86 2.55 30.43
N TYR A 203 -3.52 3.47 29.72
CA TYR A 203 -4.12 4.66 30.32
C TYR A 203 -5.17 4.30 31.38
N HIS A 204 -6.08 3.35 31.10
CA HIS A 204 -7.05 2.89 32.09
C HIS A 204 -6.42 2.08 33.24
N ILE A 205 -5.32 1.36 33.00
CA ILE A 205 -4.52 0.77 34.09
C ILE A 205 -3.87 1.86 34.95
N ALA A 206 -3.31 2.90 34.32
CA ALA A 206 -2.69 4.02 35.02
C ALA A 206 -3.70 4.78 35.89
N GLN A 207 -4.89 5.09 35.36
CA GLN A 207 -6.02 5.63 36.13
C GLN A 207 -6.47 4.69 37.26
N THR A 208 -6.47 3.37 37.02
CA THR A 208 -6.80 2.37 38.04
C THR A 208 -5.78 2.36 39.18
N LEU A 209 -4.50 2.62 38.91
CA LEU A 209 -3.45 2.78 39.92
C LEU A 209 -3.54 4.16 40.61
N GLU A 210 -3.77 5.25 39.87
CA GLU A 210 -3.91 6.61 40.41
C GLU A 210 -5.09 6.71 41.38
N SER A 211 -6.27 6.18 41.03
CA SER A 211 -7.45 6.14 41.88
C SER A 211 -7.28 5.33 43.17
N ARG A 212 -6.28 4.44 43.22
CA ARG A 212 -5.85 3.68 44.42
C ARG A 212 -4.79 4.41 45.25
N GLY A 213 -4.38 5.62 44.84
CA GLY A 213 -3.31 6.39 45.48
C GLY A 213 -1.91 5.81 45.26
N VAL A 214 -1.71 5.00 44.21
CA VAL A 214 -0.41 4.37 43.93
C VAL A 214 0.60 5.43 43.48
N GLN A 215 1.81 5.32 44.02
CA GLN A 215 3.01 6.01 43.54
C GLN A 215 4.10 4.95 43.38
N LEU A 216 4.81 4.98 42.26
CA LEU A 216 5.78 3.95 41.89
C LEU A 216 7.22 4.41 42.14
N GLU A 217 8.02 3.55 42.78
CA GLU A 217 9.47 3.71 42.93
C GLU A 217 10.14 3.81 41.54
N TYR A 218 9.76 2.91 40.64
CA TYR A 218 10.11 2.94 39.23
C TYR A 218 9.13 2.12 38.39
N LEU A 219 9.24 2.31 37.08
CA LEU A 219 8.54 1.57 36.03
C LEU A 219 9.59 1.01 35.04
N LEU A 220 9.46 -0.25 34.64
CA LEU A 220 10.21 -0.86 33.53
C LEU A 220 9.24 -1.35 32.44
N ASP A 221 9.45 -0.87 31.21
CA ASP A 221 8.70 -1.17 29.97
C ASP A 221 9.67 -1.72 28.90
N GLU A 222 9.16 -2.09 27.71
CA GLU A 222 9.97 -2.37 26.51
C GLU A 222 10.74 -1.15 25.96
N GLY A 223 11.36 -1.28 24.78
CA GLY A 223 12.13 -0.23 24.11
C GLY A 223 13.57 -0.64 23.76
N LEU A 224 14.57 0.07 24.30
CA LEU A 224 15.98 -0.13 23.94
C LEU A 224 16.50 -1.52 24.36
N SER A 225 17.60 -1.98 23.76
CA SER A 225 18.07 -3.37 23.87
C SER A 225 19.60 -3.47 23.98
N ILE A 226 20.14 -4.69 23.94
CA ILE A 226 21.59 -4.94 23.92
C ILE A 226 22.10 -4.78 22.49
N ALA A 227 22.66 -3.62 22.20
CA ALA A 227 23.23 -3.27 20.91
C ALA A 227 24.59 -3.97 20.70
N LYS A 228 24.62 -4.97 19.81
CA LYS A 228 25.84 -5.69 19.43
C LYS A 228 26.42 -5.11 18.14
N ASP A 229 27.74 -4.92 18.09
CA ASP A 229 28.52 -4.44 16.94
C ASP A 229 28.23 -3.00 16.45
N PHE A 230 27.30 -2.26 17.09
CA PHE A 230 27.01 -0.85 16.81
C PHE A 230 28.21 0.10 17.05
N PHE A 231 29.08 -0.21 18.02
CA PHE A 231 30.28 0.58 18.33
C PHE A 231 31.54 -0.25 18.13
N LYS A 232 32.24 -0.07 17.01
CA LYS A 232 33.45 -0.85 16.66
C LYS A 232 34.53 -0.71 17.74
N GLY A 233 34.94 -1.85 18.31
CA GLY A 233 35.98 -1.91 19.34
C GLY A 233 35.49 -1.76 20.78
N LEU A 234 34.18 -1.74 21.02
CA LEU A 234 33.58 -1.89 22.35
C LEU A 234 32.92 -3.27 22.50
N HIS A 235 32.76 -3.69 23.75
CA HIS A 235 31.85 -4.79 24.12
C HIS A 235 30.39 -4.38 23.81
N PRO A 236 29.44 -5.34 23.73
CA PRO A 236 28.04 -5.02 23.49
C PRO A 236 27.50 -4.02 24.52
N VAL A 237 26.66 -3.09 24.07
CA VAL A 237 26.19 -1.97 24.90
C VAL A 237 24.70 -2.15 25.19
N ALA A 238 24.37 -2.40 26.44
CA ALA A 238 23.00 -2.40 26.93
C ALA A 238 22.57 -0.93 27.18
N MET A 239 21.69 -0.42 26.33
CA MET A 239 21.18 0.94 26.47
C MET A 239 19.85 0.90 27.21
N ILE A 240 19.77 1.53 28.38
CA ILE A 240 18.51 1.70 29.11
C ILE A 240 17.88 3.02 28.63
N GLY A 241 16.67 2.97 28.06
CA GLY A 241 15.96 4.16 27.60
C GLY A 241 15.48 5.01 28.78
N VAL A 242 16.09 6.18 28.98
CA VAL A 242 15.77 7.13 30.06
C VAL A 242 15.03 8.37 29.58
N ALA A 243 14.84 8.53 28.27
CA ALA A 243 14.00 9.53 27.61
C ALA A 243 13.61 9.02 26.22
N GLU A 244 12.59 9.61 25.61
CA GLU A 244 12.15 9.29 24.25
C GLU A 244 12.12 10.55 23.38
N LYS A 245 12.32 10.37 22.07
CA LYS A 245 11.94 11.39 21.09
C LYS A 245 10.42 11.53 21.05
N GLY A 246 9.94 12.72 20.71
CA GLY A 246 8.54 12.88 20.33
C GLY A 246 8.31 12.36 18.92
N GLN A 247 7.09 11.93 18.61
CA GLN A 247 6.69 11.58 17.26
C GLN A 247 5.59 12.53 16.78
N ALA A 248 5.66 12.95 15.52
CA ALA A 248 4.51 13.46 14.80
C ALA A 248 4.39 12.78 13.44
N ILE A 249 3.35 11.97 13.24
CA ILE A 249 3.03 11.41 11.94
C ILE A 249 2.23 12.47 11.18
N VAL A 250 2.75 12.93 10.03
CA VAL A 250 2.06 13.90 9.19
C VAL A 250 1.71 13.26 7.86
N LYS A 251 0.41 13.07 7.64
CA LYS A 251 -0.13 12.73 6.31
C LYS A 251 -0.19 14.01 5.49
N LEU A 252 0.55 14.03 4.39
CA LEU A 252 0.34 14.93 3.28
C LEU A 252 -0.65 14.26 2.33
N SER A 253 -1.78 14.91 2.08
CA SER A 253 -2.78 14.41 1.13
C SER A 253 -3.12 15.50 0.11
N VAL A 254 -2.99 15.17 -1.17
CA VAL A 254 -3.57 15.94 -2.27
C VAL A 254 -4.72 15.12 -2.84
N ASN A 255 -5.94 15.64 -2.76
CA ASN A 255 -7.13 15.02 -3.34
C ASN A 255 -7.47 15.73 -4.66
N GLY A 256 -7.74 14.95 -5.69
CA GLY A 256 -8.16 15.38 -7.02
C GLY A 256 -9.39 14.60 -7.47
N THR A 257 -9.32 14.01 -8.66
CA THR A 257 -10.39 13.17 -9.25
C THR A 257 -9.76 12.05 -10.07
N ALA A 258 -10.30 10.84 -9.98
CA ALA A 258 -9.99 9.74 -10.87
C ALA A 258 -10.11 10.16 -12.33
N GLY A 259 -9.32 9.51 -13.16
CA GLY A 259 -9.54 9.44 -14.59
C GLY A 259 -8.82 8.24 -15.15
N HIS A 260 -9.30 7.70 -16.28
CA HIS A 260 -8.49 6.80 -17.07
C HIS A 260 -7.26 7.58 -17.60
N SER A 261 -6.06 6.98 -17.64
CA SER A 261 -4.81 7.63 -18.06
C SER A 261 -4.88 8.32 -19.42
N ALA A 262 -5.75 7.81 -20.27
CA ALA A 262 -6.06 8.37 -21.57
C ALA A 262 -6.78 9.73 -21.53
N ILE A 263 -7.11 10.22 -20.32
CA ILE A 263 -7.95 11.37 -20.01
C ILE A 263 -7.29 12.24 -18.90
N PRO A 264 -6.11 12.87 -19.09
CA PRO A 264 -5.39 13.58 -18.03
C PRO A 264 -6.08 14.88 -17.53
N HIS A 265 -6.24 14.99 -16.21
CA HIS A 265 -6.91 16.09 -15.50
C HIS A 265 -5.93 17.15 -14.95
N GLY A 266 -5.44 18.06 -15.79
CA GLY A 266 -4.63 19.22 -15.34
C GLY A 266 -3.26 18.84 -14.77
N GLU A 267 -2.81 19.52 -13.72
CA GLU A 267 -1.74 19.03 -12.83
C GLU A 267 -2.31 17.85 -12.03
N SER A 268 -1.60 16.72 -11.98
CA SER A 268 -2.08 15.55 -11.24
C SER A 268 -1.84 15.69 -9.73
N VAL A 269 -2.56 14.89 -8.94
CA VAL A 269 -2.29 14.72 -7.51
C VAL A 269 -0.82 14.31 -7.26
N ILE A 270 -0.25 13.50 -8.16
CA ILE A 270 1.13 13.03 -8.11
C ILE A 270 2.11 14.18 -8.33
N GLY A 271 1.85 15.05 -9.31
CA GLY A 271 2.66 16.24 -9.60
C GLY A 271 2.66 17.26 -8.46
N ILE A 272 1.48 17.59 -7.92
CA ILE A 272 1.33 18.55 -6.81
C ILE A 272 2.05 18.03 -5.56
N LEU A 273 1.88 16.74 -5.20
CA LEU A 273 2.54 16.16 -4.02
C LEU A 273 4.05 15.99 -4.23
N SER A 274 4.49 15.59 -5.42
CA SER A 274 5.91 15.55 -5.82
C SER A 274 6.60 16.90 -5.61
N GLY A 275 5.93 18.00 -6.00
CA GLY A 275 6.42 19.34 -5.76
C GLY A 275 6.62 19.66 -4.28
N ALA A 276 5.68 19.26 -3.41
CA ALA A 276 5.77 19.48 -1.97
C ALA A 276 6.93 18.70 -1.33
N ILE A 277 7.06 17.42 -1.67
CA ILE A 277 8.09 16.50 -1.14
C ILE A 277 9.50 16.95 -1.52
N HIS A 278 9.71 17.32 -2.78
CA HIS A 278 10.99 17.87 -3.24
C HIS A 278 11.43 19.09 -2.42
N ARG A 279 10.49 19.95 -2.00
CA ARG A 279 10.78 21.11 -1.14
C ARG A 279 11.15 20.70 0.29
N ILE A 280 10.48 19.69 0.86
CA ILE A 280 10.73 19.17 2.22
C ILE A 280 12.14 18.57 2.33
N GLU A 281 12.49 17.62 1.45
CA GLU A 281 13.78 16.93 1.53
C GLU A 281 14.97 17.87 1.29
N SER A 282 14.82 18.87 0.43
CA SER A 282 15.85 19.86 0.12
C SER A 282 16.16 20.83 1.28
N ASN A 283 15.40 20.81 2.39
CA ASN A 283 15.49 21.79 3.47
C ASN A 283 15.51 21.12 4.87
N PRO A 284 16.68 20.66 5.36
CA PRO A 284 16.77 19.93 6.62
C PRO A 284 16.58 20.82 7.87
N GLN A 285 16.04 20.21 8.93
CA GLN A 285 15.80 20.82 10.25
C GLN A 285 17.10 21.21 11.00
N PRO A 286 17.04 22.18 11.95
CA PRO A 286 18.20 22.68 12.70
C PRO A 286 18.97 21.65 13.54
N ASP A 287 20.26 21.91 13.75
CA ASP A 287 21.13 21.14 14.67
C ASP A 287 20.91 21.52 16.14
N LEU A 288 20.77 20.50 17.00
CA LEU A 288 20.50 20.61 18.42
C LEU A 288 21.51 19.85 19.29
N PHE A 289 22.57 19.27 18.70
CA PHE A 289 23.53 18.39 19.40
C PHE A 289 24.01 18.97 20.74
N GLY A 290 23.90 18.23 21.84
CA GLY A 290 24.38 18.64 23.15
C GLY A 290 23.42 19.51 23.94
N THR A 291 22.12 19.46 23.61
CA THR A 291 21.04 20.15 24.35
C THR A 291 20.17 19.22 25.17
N GLY A 292 20.26 17.90 24.96
CA GLY A 292 19.47 16.89 25.67
C GLY A 292 20.30 15.69 26.14
N VAL A 293 19.59 14.57 26.31
CA VAL A 293 20.10 13.30 26.86
C VAL A 293 21.10 12.60 25.95
N GLU A 294 21.11 12.92 24.64
CA GLU A 294 22.10 12.40 23.68
C GLU A 294 23.55 12.67 24.14
N ARG A 295 23.76 13.79 24.86
CA ARG A 295 25.04 14.12 25.49
C ARG A 295 25.49 13.07 26.51
N ALA A 296 24.58 12.54 27.32
CA ALA A 296 24.90 11.58 28.38
C ALA A 296 25.47 10.27 27.79
N ILE A 297 24.99 9.84 26.62
CA ILE A 297 25.51 8.68 25.90
C ILE A 297 27.02 8.88 25.64
N PHE A 298 27.38 10.00 25.01
CA PHE A 298 28.79 10.31 24.69
C PHE A 298 29.66 10.51 25.94
N GLU A 299 29.13 11.09 27.01
CA GLU A 299 29.87 11.29 28.26
C GLU A 299 30.11 9.98 29.04
N HIS A 300 29.23 8.98 28.94
CA HIS A 300 29.46 7.63 29.50
C HIS A 300 30.36 6.76 28.63
N LEU A 301 30.32 6.91 27.30
CA LEU A 301 31.21 6.18 26.37
C LEU A 301 32.65 6.74 26.37
N ALA A 302 32.84 8.06 26.49
CA ALA A 302 34.15 8.70 26.37
C ALA A 302 35.26 8.10 27.26
N PRO A 303 35.03 7.75 28.55
CA PRO A 303 36.04 7.13 29.39
C PRO A 303 36.47 5.72 28.97
N LYS A 304 35.66 5.03 28.14
CA LYS A 304 35.94 3.67 27.61
C LYS A 304 36.58 3.70 26.22
N LEU A 305 36.63 4.87 25.56
CA LEU A 305 37.12 5.01 24.18
C LEU A 305 38.63 5.33 24.10
N PRO A 306 39.29 5.03 22.96
CA PRO A 306 40.67 5.43 22.67
C PRO A 306 40.89 6.95 22.74
N PHE A 307 42.16 7.36 22.89
CA PHE A 307 42.56 8.75 23.16
C PHE A 307 41.92 9.80 22.24
N LEU A 308 41.91 9.59 20.92
CA LEU A 308 41.39 10.60 19.97
C LEU A 308 39.86 10.81 20.10
N PRO A 309 38.98 9.79 20.00
CA PRO A 309 37.56 9.95 20.32
C PRO A 309 37.31 10.51 21.73
N ARG A 310 38.05 10.04 22.74
CA ARG A 310 37.96 10.54 24.13
C ARG A 310 38.28 12.03 24.23
N MET A 311 39.28 12.52 23.51
CA MET A 311 39.66 13.93 23.50
C MET A 311 38.54 14.82 22.97
N PHE A 312 37.89 14.43 21.87
CA PHE A 312 36.77 15.19 21.30
C PHE A 312 35.54 15.17 22.20
N LEU A 313 35.12 13.99 22.69
CA LEU A 313 33.90 13.85 23.50
C LEU A 313 34.02 14.41 24.93
N SER A 314 35.22 14.42 25.53
CA SER A 314 35.44 15.10 26.82
C SER A 314 35.50 16.64 26.70
N ASN A 315 35.58 17.18 25.47
CA ASN A 315 35.75 18.60 25.16
C ASN A 315 34.72 19.14 24.16
N LEU A 316 33.47 18.69 24.24
CA LEU A 316 32.36 19.21 23.41
C LEU A 316 32.21 20.74 23.48
N TRP A 317 32.59 21.38 24.59
CA TRP A 317 32.61 22.85 24.73
C TRP A 317 33.41 23.57 23.63
N LEU A 318 34.43 22.89 23.05
CA LEU A 318 35.25 23.39 21.94
C LEU A 318 34.89 22.69 20.62
N PHE A 319 34.63 21.37 20.66
CA PHE A 319 34.50 20.55 19.45
C PHE A 319 33.06 20.26 19.01
N ARG A 320 32.03 20.80 19.68
CA ARG A 320 30.60 20.59 19.34
C ARG A 320 30.29 20.70 17.83
N PRO A 321 30.72 21.73 17.08
CA PRO A 321 30.38 21.83 15.65
C PRO A 321 31.03 20.74 14.80
N LEU A 322 32.29 20.37 15.11
CA LEU A 322 33.02 19.31 14.41
C LEU A 322 32.38 17.93 14.69
N VAL A 323 32.04 17.66 15.95
CA VAL A 323 31.39 16.41 16.35
C VAL A 323 29.98 16.32 15.75
N SER A 324 29.17 17.38 15.80
CA SER A 324 27.87 17.44 15.13
C SER A 324 27.97 17.15 13.63
N TRP A 325 28.93 17.78 12.94
CA TRP A 325 29.17 17.52 11.52
C TRP A 325 29.53 16.05 11.23
N VAL A 326 30.36 15.42 12.06
CA VAL A 326 30.64 13.97 11.95
C VAL A 326 29.38 13.13 12.21
N LEU A 327 28.59 13.45 13.24
CA LEU A 327 27.37 12.72 13.59
C LEU A 327 26.27 12.86 12.50
N SER A 328 26.18 14.03 11.86
CA SER A 328 25.22 14.29 10.78
C SER A 328 25.46 13.49 9.51
N ARG A 329 26.70 12.99 9.30
CA ARG A 329 27.09 12.17 8.13
C ARG A 329 26.69 10.70 8.24
N GLN A 330 26.28 10.24 9.42
CA GLN A 330 25.83 8.87 9.62
C GLN A 330 24.35 8.88 10.01
N PRO A 331 23.48 8.23 9.22
CA PRO A 331 22.06 8.01 9.48
C PRO A 331 21.67 8.03 10.96
N THR A 332 22.03 7.00 11.73
CA THR A 332 21.55 6.80 13.11
C THR A 332 22.06 7.84 14.11
N THR A 333 23.20 8.48 13.85
CA THR A 333 23.70 9.57 14.70
C THR A 333 23.13 10.93 14.30
N ASN A 334 22.64 11.10 13.07
CA ASN A 334 21.85 12.26 12.68
C ASN A 334 20.51 12.29 13.46
N ALA A 335 19.90 11.12 13.66
CA ALA A 335 18.70 10.93 14.50
C ALA A 335 18.83 11.54 15.90
N LEU A 336 20.01 11.39 16.51
CA LEU A 336 20.27 11.77 17.89
C LEU A 336 20.45 13.28 18.08
N ILE A 337 20.80 14.04 17.03
CA ILE A 337 21.24 15.43 17.16
C ILE A 337 20.24 16.49 16.65
N ARG A 338 19.13 16.08 16.04
CA ARG A 338 18.10 17.01 15.52
C ARG A 338 16.71 16.40 15.53
N THR A 339 15.71 17.20 15.15
CA THR A 339 14.47 16.62 14.60
C THR A 339 14.76 16.14 13.19
N VAL A 340 14.40 14.90 12.90
CA VAL A 340 14.53 14.29 11.57
C VAL A 340 13.15 14.09 10.98
N ASN A 341 13.08 14.20 9.66
CA ASN A 341 11.91 13.86 8.86
C ASN A 341 12.38 12.98 7.70
N ALA A 342 11.51 12.10 7.25
CA ALA A 342 11.69 11.37 6.00
C ALA A 342 10.32 11.14 5.36
N VAL A 343 10.30 11.11 4.03
CA VAL A 343 9.16 10.61 3.25
C VAL A 343 9.32 9.10 3.14
N THR A 344 8.32 8.37 3.61
CA THR A 344 8.48 6.94 3.96
C THR A 344 7.44 6.03 3.30
N ARG A 345 6.27 6.59 2.99
CA ARG A 345 5.35 6.14 1.93
C ARG A 345 5.16 7.32 0.98
N PHE A 346 5.40 7.15 -0.32
CA PHE A 346 4.72 7.91 -1.37
C PHE A 346 3.85 6.90 -2.11
N ASP A 347 2.54 7.07 -2.01
CA ASP A 347 1.57 6.22 -2.69
C ASP A 347 0.67 7.04 -3.61
N ALA A 348 0.70 6.70 -4.89
CA ALA A 348 -0.26 7.15 -5.88
C ALA A 348 -0.21 6.29 -7.16
N GLY A 349 -1.37 5.78 -7.55
CA GLY A 349 -1.59 5.12 -8.83
C GLY A 349 -1.40 3.60 -8.82
N ILE A 350 -2.47 2.89 -9.16
CA ILE A 350 -2.64 1.44 -9.00
C ILE A 350 -2.20 0.69 -10.26
N LYS A 351 -2.87 0.98 -11.39
CA LYS A 351 -2.67 0.33 -12.69
C LYS A 351 -1.93 1.28 -13.63
N ASP A 352 -1.06 0.74 -14.49
CA ASP A 352 -0.30 1.50 -15.51
C ASP A 352 -1.21 2.32 -16.47
N ASN A 353 -2.56 2.23 -16.41
CA ASN A 353 -3.53 3.00 -17.20
C ASN A 353 -4.60 3.82 -16.41
N VAL A 354 -4.39 4.14 -15.13
CA VAL A 354 -5.31 4.95 -14.29
C VAL A 354 -4.61 6.17 -13.68
N LEU A 355 -5.33 7.28 -13.51
CA LEU A 355 -4.93 8.47 -12.72
C LEU A 355 -5.54 8.36 -11.32
N SER A 356 -4.73 8.59 -10.28
CA SER A 356 -5.17 8.41 -8.89
C SER A 356 -6.06 9.56 -8.38
N GLU A 357 -7.05 9.25 -7.54
CA GLU A 357 -7.92 10.23 -6.87
C GLU A 357 -7.19 11.00 -5.77
N SER A 358 -6.22 10.34 -5.15
CA SER A 358 -5.39 10.82 -4.06
C SER A 358 -3.93 10.60 -4.43
N ALA A 359 -3.08 11.54 -4.05
CA ALA A 359 -1.69 11.24 -3.78
C ALA A 359 -1.47 11.43 -2.30
N GLU A 360 -0.87 10.41 -1.67
CA GLU A 360 -0.64 10.40 -0.24
C GLU A 360 0.83 10.17 0.05
N ALA A 361 1.37 10.98 0.96
CA ALA A 361 2.68 10.72 1.52
C ALA A 361 2.65 10.86 3.02
N VAL A 362 3.27 9.90 3.69
CA VAL A 362 3.52 9.97 5.12
C VAL A 362 4.90 10.55 5.35
N VAL A 363 4.96 11.54 6.24
CA VAL A 363 6.20 12.13 6.73
C VAL A 363 6.27 11.89 8.24
N ASP A 364 7.18 11.00 8.65
CA ASP A 364 7.44 10.67 10.05
C ASP A 364 8.44 11.65 10.66
N TYR A 365 7.98 12.50 11.58
CA TYR A 365 8.83 13.45 12.31
C TYR A 365 9.23 12.87 13.66
N ARG A 366 10.53 12.56 13.82
CA ARG A 366 11.10 12.19 15.14
C ARG A 366 11.67 13.43 15.80
N ILE A 367 10.85 14.06 16.64
CA ILE A 367 11.08 15.35 17.28
C ILE A 367 12.14 15.21 18.39
N HIS A 368 13.13 16.10 18.37
CA HIS A 368 14.16 16.16 19.43
C HIS A 368 13.52 16.55 20.78
N PRO A 369 13.99 16.01 21.92
CA PRO A 369 13.52 16.44 23.26
C PRO A 369 13.71 17.93 23.60
N SER A 370 14.34 18.70 22.71
CA SER A 370 14.60 20.14 22.85
C SER A 370 13.76 21.02 21.89
N GLN A 371 12.78 20.44 21.18
CA GLN A 371 11.90 21.14 20.24
C GLN A 371 10.41 20.86 20.49
N THR A 372 9.56 21.82 20.15
CA THR A 372 8.09 21.66 20.17
C THR A 372 7.53 21.29 18.80
N LEU A 373 6.34 20.69 18.77
CA LEU A 373 5.61 20.39 17.53
C LEU A 373 5.41 21.63 16.64
N GLU A 374 5.04 22.74 17.27
CA GLU A 374 4.80 24.03 16.62
C GLU A 374 6.03 24.51 15.83
N GLN A 375 7.22 24.45 16.43
CA GLN A 375 8.49 24.84 15.78
C GLN A 375 8.77 24.00 14.52
N VAL A 376 8.50 22.68 14.58
CA VAL A 376 8.67 21.75 13.47
C VAL A 376 7.67 22.04 12.35
N PHE A 377 6.41 22.30 12.70
CA PHE A 377 5.32 22.56 11.75
C PHE A 377 5.40 23.94 11.11
N ASP A 378 5.91 24.95 11.82
CA ASP A 378 6.13 26.29 11.28
C ASP A 378 7.26 26.34 10.25
N PHE A 379 8.27 25.50 10.41
CA PHE A 379 9.31 25.28 9.40
C PHE A 379 8.71 24.56 8.18
N HIS A 380 8.00 23.45 8.40
CA HIS A 380 7.36 22.64 7.35
C HIS A 380 6.39 23.43 6.46
N ARG A 381 5.46 24.21 7.05
CA ARG A 381 4.46 24.99 6.31
C ARG A 381 5.08 26.06 5.39
N LYS A 382 6.15 26.72 5.85
CA LYS A 382 6.90 27.74 5.07
C LYS A 382 7.65 27.12 3.88
N ILE A 383 7.95 25.83 3.93
CA ILE A 383 8.65 25.09 2.87
C ILE A 383 7.66 24.52 1.83
N ILE A 384 6.49 24.02 2.25
CA ILE A 384 5.47 23.54 1.31
C ILE A 384 4.92 24.71 0.46
N ASN A 385 4.43 25.78 1.08
CA ASN A 385 3.88 26.97 0.39
C ASN A 385 2.92 26.63 -0.79
N ASP A 386 1.99 25.70 -0.58
CA ASP A 386 0.94 25.33 -1.53
C ASP A 386 -0.30 24.85 -0.74
N ASP A 387 -1.37 25.66 -0.73
CA ASP A 387 -2.57 25.43 0.09
C ASP A 387 -3.38 24.19 -0.33
N ARG A 388 -3.06 23.57 -1.48
CA ARG A 388 -3.68 22.33 -1.95
C ARG A 388 -3.16 21.10 -1.18
N VAL A 389 -1.96 21.21 -0.61
CA VAL A 389 -1.29 20.14 0.11
C VAL A 389 -1.77 20.14 1.56
N LYS A 390 -2.79 19.33 1.86
CA LYS A 390 -3.35 19.27 3.21
C LYS A 390 -2.39 18.52 4.13
N THR A 391 -1.93 19.22 5.18
CA THR A 391 -1.18 18.64 6.29
C THR A 391 -2.15 18.15 7.35
N THR A 392 -2.19 16.84 7.59
CA THR A 392 -2.95 16.24 8.69
C THR A 392 -2.00 15.65 9.71
N LEU A 393 -1.99 16.21 10.92
CA LEU A 393 -1.39 15.57 12.08
C LEU A 393 -2.22 14.30 12.40
N LYS A 394 -1.61 13.13 12.21
CA LYS A 394 -2.27 11.82 12.42
C LYS A 394 -2.08 11.31 13.85
N ASN A 395 -0.86 11.43 14.38
CA ASN A 395 -0.53 11.16 15.77
C ASN A 395 0.47 12.22 16.26
N TYR A 396 0.39 12.61 17.53
CA TYR A 396 1.42 13.39 18.23
C TYR A 396 1.69 12.80 19.61
N ILE A 397 2.92 12.35 19.82
CA ILE A 397 3.45 12.01 21.13
C ILE A 397 4.53 13.04 21.48
N ALA A 398 4.35 13.75 22.60
CA ALA A 398 5.32 14.73 23.08
C ALA A 398 6.60 14.02 23.56
N PRO A 399 7.81 14.59 23.35
CA PRO A 399 9.04 14.01 23.89
C PRO A 399 8.94 13.85 25.41
N SER A 400 9.37 12.70 25.94
CA SER A 400 9.20 12.40 27.36
C SER A 400 10.27 13.05 28.26
N LEU A 401 9.93 13.21 29.53
CA LEU A 401 10.85 13.73 30.54
C LEU A 401 12.00 12.75 30.78
N THR A 402 13.18 13.30 31.07
CA THR A 402 14.36 12.48 31.41
C THR A 402 14.23 11.87 32.80
N SER A 403 14.20 10.53 32.86
CA SER A 403 14.23 9.75 34.10
C SER A 403 15.58 9.86 34.82
N PRO A 404 15.64 9.82 36.16
CA PRO A 404 16.91 9.82 36.90
C PRO A 404 17.77 8.59 36.58
N TYR A 405 19.03 8.81 36.20
CA TYR A 405 20.04 7.77 35.92
C TYR A 405 21.33 7.96 36.74
N ASP A 406 21.28 8.77 37.79
CA ASP A 406 22.39 8.96 38.73
C ASP A 406 22.45 7.86 39.81
N GLU A 407 23.51 7.93 40.64
CA GLU A 407 23.81 6.92 41.67
C GLU A 407 22.83 6.90 42.87
N ALA A 408 21.80 7.77 42.90
CA ALA A 408 20.69 7.67 43.84
C ALA A 408 19.45 6.97 43.25
N SER A 409 19.46 6.66 41.94
CA SER A 409 18.31 6.11 41.23
C SER A 409 18.13 4.60 41.46
N PHE A 410 17.32 4.24 42.46
CA PHE A 410 17.03 2.84 42.81
C PHE A 410 16.56 2.00 41.60
N GLY A 411 15.66 2.54 40.77
CA GLY A 411 15.16 1.84 39.58
C GLY A 411 16.24 1.61 38.53
N TYR A 412 16.99 2.65 38.17
CA TYR A 412 18.08 2.55 37.18
C TYR A 412 19.14 1.54 37.64
N HIS A 413 19.54 1.56 38.92
CA HIS A 413 20.45 0.56 39.49
C HIS A 413 19.88 -0.84 39.50
N THR A 414 18.59 -1.03 39.77
CA THR A 414 17.95 -2.35 39.73
C THR A 414 18.06 -2.96 38.33
N VAL A 415 17.66 -2.21 37.29
CA VAL A 415 17.74 -2.65 35.89
C VAL A 415 19.20 -2.89 35.46
N LYS A 416 20.11 -1.94 35.76
CA LYS A 416 21.56 -2.01 35.49
C LYS A 416 22.22 -3.26 36.11
N ASN A 417 21.82 -3.64 37.32
CA ASN A 417 22.36 -4.81 38.00
C ASN A 417 21.79 -6.11 37.43
N SER A 418 20.47 -6.21 37.22
CA SER A 418 19.87 -7.40 36.60
C SER A 418 20.42 -7.67 35.19
N ILE A 419 20.68 -6.62 34.39
CA ILE A 419 21.37 -6.76 33.10
C ILE A 419 22.77 -7.37 33.30
N ARG A 420 23.55 -6.92 34.30
CA ARG A 420 24.92 -7.41 34.54
C ARG A 420 25.00 -8.77 35.24
N GLU A 421 23.92 -9.24 35.84
CA GLU A 421 23.80 -10.61 36.35
C GLU A 421 23.55 -11.63 35.23
N VAL A 422 22.72 -11.28 34.24
CA VAL A 422 22.42 -12.12 33.07
C VAL A 422 23.49 -12.00 31.98
N PHE A 423 24.03 -10.79 31.78
CA PHE A 423 24.99 -10.45 30.72
C PHE A 423 26.23 -9.76 31.35
N PRO A 424 27.18 -10.51 31.93
CA PRO A 424 28.29 -9.93 32.71
C PRO A 424 29.26 -9.05 31.90
N ASP A 425 29.37 -9.28 30.58
CA ASP A 425 30.33 -8.61 29.70
C ASP A 425 29.80 -7.35 29.00
N VAL A 426 28.57 -6.90 29.28
CA VAL A 426 27.97 -5.75 28.57
C VAL A 426 28.17 -4.42 29.31
N LEU A 427 28.40 -3.36 28.55
CA LEU A 427 28.45 -2.00 29.08
C LEU A 427 27.02 -1.45 29.19
N VAL A 428 26.58 -1.08 30.39
CA VAL A 428 25.28 -0.42 30.61
C VAL A 428 25.44 1.10 30.49
N VAL A 429 24.59 1.76 29.71
CA VAL A 429 24.55 3.23 29.56
C VAL A 429 23.11 3.76 29.53
N PRO A 430 22.86 5.04 29.91
CA PRO A 430 21.59 5.70 29.61
C PRO A 430 21.49 5.98 28.10
N GLY A 431 20.30 5.80 27.51
CA GLY A 431 20.02 6.04 26.10
C GLY A 431 18.70 6.78 25.87
N VAL A 432 18.46 7.17 24.61
CA VAL A 432 17.22 7.81 24.17
C VAL A 432 16.51 6.88 23.20
N THR A 433 15.26 6.50 23.50
CA THR A 433 14.42 5.72 22.59
C THR A 433 13.96 6.60 21.42
N ILE A 434 13.98 6.06 20.19
CA ILE A 434 13.57 6.79 18.97
C ILE A 434 12.09 6.55 18.65
N GLY A 435 11.57 5.38 19.02
CA GLY A 435 10.14 5.12 19.15
C GLY A 435 9.57 5.67 20.47
N ASN A 436 8.28 5.43 20.68
CA ASN A 436 7.54 5.69 21.91
C ASN A 436 7.06 4.36 22.50
N THR A 437 6.64 4.36 23.76
CA THR A 437 6.07 3.19 24.44
C THR A 437 4.91 3.56 25.38
N ASP A 438 4.22 2.55 25.93
CA ASP A 438 3.08 2.68 26.85
C ASP A 438 3.38 3.54 28.11
N THR A 439 4.66 3.63 28.51
CA THR A 439 5.21 4.54 29.54
C THR A 439 4.61 5.94 29.57
N HIS A 440 4.24 6.50 28.41
CA HIS A 440 3.81 7.89 28.29
C HIS A 440 2.47 8.16 29.01
N HIS A 441 1.66 7.13 29.30
CA HIS A 441 0.48 7.22 30.15
C HIS A 441 0.85 7.30 31.63
N TYR A 442 1.77 6.45 32.09
CA TYR A 442 2.16 6.27 33.48
C TYR A 442 3.01 7.41 34.09
N LYS A 443 3.35 8.45 33.31
CA LYS A 443 4.18 9.62 33.69
C LYS A 443 3.74 10.41 34.95
N HIS A 444 2.54 10.16 35.45
CA HIS A 444 1.99 10.75 36.67
C HIS A 444 2.18 9.88 37.93
N LEU A 445 2.43 8.57 37.76
CA LEU A 445 2.67 7.62 38.85
C LEU A 445 4.14 7.58 39.30
N THR A 446 5.08 7.94 38.41
CA THR A 446 6.50 8.08 38.74
C THR A 446 7.27 8.94 37.73
N LYS A 447 8.45 9.40 38.15
CA LYS A 447 9.46 10.05 37.30
C LYS A 447 10.60 9.10 36.92
N SER A 448 10.60 7.88 37.45
CA SER A 448 11.66 6.88 37.29
C SER A 448 11.22 5.82 36.29
N ILE A 449 11.24 6.19 35.00
CA ILE A 449 10.70 5.38 33.90
C ILE A 449 11.85 4.84 33.03
N TYR A 450 11.98 3.52 32.94
CA TYR A 450 13.04 2.84 32.20
C TYR A 450 12.46 1.95 31.11
N ARG A 451 13.17 1.89 29.98
CA ARG A 451 12.74 1.18 28.77
C ARG A 451 13.85 0.23 28.33
N PHE A 452 13.65 -1.09 28.51
CA PHE A 452 14.67 -2.08 28.18
C PHE A 452 14.10 -3.49 27.91
N ILE A 453 14.27 -3.99 26.68
CA ILE A 453 14.06 -5.39 26.32
C ILE A 453 15.40 -6.15 26.48
N PRO A 454 15.45 -7.31 27.17
CA PRO A 454 16.64 -8.15 27.30
C PRO A 454 17.00 -8.94 26.02
N ALA A 455 16.72 -8.36 24.84
CA ALA A 455 17.08 -8.92 23.54
C ALA A 455 18.48 -8.43 23.09
N VAL A 456 19.19 -9.27 22.34
CA VAL A 456 20.44 -8.89 21.66
C VAL A 456 20.13 -8.60 20.20
N LEU A 457 20.28 -7.34 19.78
CA LEU A 457 20.01 -6.92 18.41
C LEU A 457 21.29 -6.54 17.67
N THR A 458 21.33 -6.89 16.39
CA THR A 458 22.32 -6.39 15.41
C THR A 458 21.70 -5.23 14.62
N PRO A 459 22.49 -4.48 13.83
CA PRO A 459 21.93 -3.47 12.92
C PRO A 459 20.96 -4.04 11.87
N GLU A 460 20.94 -5.35 11.64
CA GLU A 460 19.96 -6.02 10.77
C GLU A 460 18.65 -6.27 11.51
N THR A 461 18.68 -6.98 12.65
CA THR A 461 17.46 -7.35 13.39
C THR A 461 16.76 -6.15 14.01
N ALA A 462 17.49 -5.08 14.31
CA ALA A 462 16.90 -3.81 14.78
C ALA A 462 16.02 -3.12 13.73
N ASN A 463 16.25 -3.32 12.42
CA ASN A 463 15.41 -2.72 11.37
C ASN A 463 14.10 -3.48 11.15
N MET A 464 14.00 -4.70 11.69
CA MET A 464 12.87 -5.60 11.46
C MET A 464 11.74 -5.42 12.50
N VAL A 465 11.94 -4.61 13.54
CA VAL A 465 10.90 -4.21 14.51
C VAL A 465 9.76 -3.47 13.79
N HIS A 466 8.50 -3.91 14.03
CA HIS A 466 7.30 -3.54 13.25
C HIS A 466 7.43 -3.76 11.72
N GLY A 467 8.45 -4.49 11.27
CA GLY A 467 8.71 -4.73 9.85
C GLY A 467 8.01 -5.97 9.33
N ASP A 468 8.15 -6.20 8.03
CA ASP A 468 8.01 -7.54 7.47
C ASP A 468 9.26 -8.34 7.83
N ASN A 469 9.10 -9.61 8.17
CA ASN A 469 10.18 -10.48 8.67
C ASN A 469 10.87 -10.00 9.97
N GLU A 470 10.10 -9.37 10.87
CA GLU A 470 10.39 -9.24 12.31
C GLU A 470 10.68 -10.63 12.91
N LYS A 471 11.60 -10.70 13.88
CA LYS A 471 12.27 -11.98 14.14
C LYS A 471 12.77 -12.12 15.60
N ILE A 472 12.14 -12.94 16.46
CA ILE A 472 12.63 -13.25 17.85
C ILE A 472 12.98 -14.72 18.15
N SER A 473 13.80 -14.88 19.17
CA SER A 473 14.81 -15.91 19.17
C SER A 473 14.34 -17.33 19.54
N LYS A 474 13.90 -18.14 18.56
CA LYS A 474 14.26 -19.58 18.58
C LYS A 474 15.68 -19.86 18.15
N THR A 475 16.19 -19.19 17.10
CA THR A 475 16.49 -17.77 16.89
C THR A 475 15.84 -16.97 15.68
N ALA A 476 14.54 -16.51 15.60
CA ALA A 476 14.03 -15.30 14.82
C ALA A 476 12.79 -15.19 13.70
N GLU A 477 11.59 -15.31 13.02
CA GLU A 477 11.07 -14.70 11.69
C GLU A 477 9.47 -14.56 11.37
N HIS A 478 8.81 -14.67 10.14
CA HIS A 478 7.35 -14.25 9.74
C HIS A 478 6.44 -14.95 8.59
N SER A 479 5.15 -14.54 8.32
CA SER A 479 4.03 -15.31 7.57
C SER A 479 2.48 -14.78 7.23
N LYS A 480 1.52 -15.26 6.28
CA LYS A 480 -0.04 -14.98 6.09
C LYS A 480 -1.03 -15.79 5.05
N ILE A 481 -2.42 -15.64 4.99
CA ILE A 481 -3.54 -16.22 4.05
C ILE A 481 -5.09 -15.68 4.02
N ASP A 482 -6.02 -16.08 3.04
CA ASP A 482 -7.32 -15.45 2.42
C ASP A 482 -8.76 -16.24 2.29
N VAL A 483 -9.98 -15.66 1.87
CA VAL A 483 -11.45 -16.21 1.84
C VAL A 483 -12.58 -15.60 0.82
N GLY A 484 -13.86 -16.12 0.63
CA GLY A 484 -15.05 -15.53 -0.19
C GLY A 484 -16.54 -16.18 -0.20
N THR A 485 -17.66 -15.63 -0.83
CA THR A 485 -19.14 -16.12 -0.73
C THR A 485 -20.36 -15.63 -1.69
N ASN A 486 -21.58 -16.33 -1.76
CA ASN A 486 -23.07 -15.95 -1.99
C ASN A 486 -23.91 -15.93 -3.40
N PRO A 487 -25.15 -16.59 -3.63
CA PRO A 487 -25.44 -18.05 -3.84
C PRO A 487 -26.16 -18.66 -5.13
N GLN A 488 -26.85 -17.97 -6.10
CA GLN A 488 -27.36 -18.68 -7.34
C GLN A 488 -27.09 -18.12 -8.77
N ILE A 489 -28.00 -17.44 -9.50
CA ILE A 489 -27.68 -17.06 -10.92
C ILE A 489 -26.66 -15.91 -10.94
N VAL A 490 -26.89 -14.92 -10.07
CA VAL A 490 -25.87 -13.92 -9.72
C VAL A 490 -24.70 -14.54 -8.95
N GLU A 491 -24.80 -15.77 -8.40
CA GLU A 491 -23.61 -16.52 -7.94
C GLU A 491 -22.81 -17.10 -9.09
N ASN A 492 -23.40 -17.50 -10.23
CA ASN A 492 -22.58 -17.89 -11.36
C ASN A 492 -21.63 -16.74 -11.73
N PHE A 493 -22.18 -15.53 -11.78
CA PHE A 493 -21.43 -14.30 -12.00
C PHE A 493 -20.53 -13.91 -10.80
N ARG A 494 -20.99 -13.99 -9.54
CA ARG A 494 -20.16 -13.70 -8.36
C ARG A 494 -19.06 -14.75 -8.09
N GLN A 495 -19.22 -15.99 -8.55
CA GLN A 495 -18.18 -17.02 -8.59
C GLN A 495 -17.21 -16.73 -9.74
N ALA A 496 -17.71 -16.37 -10.92
CA ALA A 496 -16.87 -15.87 -12.01
C ALA A 496 -15.99 -14.68 -11.55
N LEU A 497 -16.56 -13.75 -10.78
CA LEU A 497 -15.84 -12.65 -10.14
C LEU A 497 -14.85 -13.16 -9.07
N ARG A 498 -15.24 -14.12 -8.21
CA ARG A 498 -14.36 -14.74 -7.18
C ARG A 498 -13.13 -15.46 -7.74
N PHE A 499 -13.20 -16.09 -8.92
CA PHE A 499 -11.98 -16.64 -9.54
C PHE A 499 -11.05 -15.47 -9.87
N LYS A 500 -9.92 -15.36 -9.14
CA LYS A 500 -8.96 -14.24 -9.25
C LYS A 500 -8.11 -14.39 -10.52
N THR A 501 -8.75 -14.37 -11.69
CA THR A 501 -8.13 -14.47 -13.03
C THR A 501 -7.33 -13.22 -13.40
N ILE A 502 -6.42 -12.81 -12.53
CA ILE A 502 -5.66 -11.57 -12.68
C ILE A 502 -4.56 -11.78 -13.73
N ALA A 503 -4.40 -10.78 -14.60
CA ALA A 503 -3.27 -10.66 -15.50
C ALA A 503 -2.37 -9.49 -15.04
N TRP A 504 -1.09 -9.77 -14.78
CA TRP A 504 -0.10 -8.74 -14.39
C TRP A 504 0.87 -8.40 -15.52
N SER A 505 1.23 -9.38 -16.35
CA SER A 505 2.03 -9.22 -17.56
C SER A 505 1.87 -10.44 -18.48
N PRO A 506 2.22 -10.36 -19.78
CA PRO A 506 2.17 -11.51 -20.68
C PRO A 506 2.93 -12.73 -20.13
N GLY A 507 2.34 -13.92 -20.28
CA GLY A 507 2.80 -15.17 -19.69
C GLY A 507 2.64 -15.29 -18.16
N VAL A 508 2.09 -14.28 -17.48
CA VAL A 508 1.93 -14.23 -16.02
C VAL A 508 0.47 -13.95 -15.67
N TYR A 509 -0.28 -15.06 -15.62
CA TYR A 509 -1.71 -15.14 -15.34
C TYR A 509 -1.94 -16.13 -14.21
N GLU A 510 -3.06 -16.01 -13.49
CA GLU A 510 -3.57 -17.11 -12.66
C GLU A 510 -4.11 -18.26 -13.52
N THR A 511 -3.19 -19.04 -14.11
CA THR A 511 -3.49 -20.16 -15.00
C THR A 511 -4.31 -21.27 -14.34
N GLU A 512 -4.22 -21.41 -13.02
CA GLU A 512 -5.08 -22.33 -12.25
C GLU A 512 -6.49 -21.75 -12.07
N GLU A 513 -6.65 -20.46 -11.74
CA GLU A 513 -7.96 -19.80 -11.68
C GLU A 513 -8.64 -19.74 -13.05
N LEU A 514 -7.90 -19.51 -14.13
CA LEU A 514 -8.39 -19.64 -15.50
C LEU A 514 -8.87 -21.07 -15.80
N THR A 515 -8.16 -22.09 -15.29
CA THR A 515 -8.57 -23.49 -15.41
C THR A 515 -9.81 -23.81 -14.55
N LYS A 516 -9.92 -23.23 -13.34
CA LYS A 516 -11.10 -23.37 -12.48
C LYS A 516 -12.32 -22.67 -13.08
N LEU A 517 -12.17 -21.43 -13.55
CA LEU A 517 -13.20 -20.68 -14.28
C LEU A 517 -13.65 -21.44 -15.53
N ARG A 518 -12.72 -22.02 -16.31
CA ARG A 518 -13.04 -22.91 -17.44
C ARG A 518 -13.87 -24.13 -17.02
N LEU A 519 -13.44 -24.87 -16.01
CA LEU A 519 -14.15 -26.06 -15.51
C LEU A 519 -15.51 -25.69 -14.90
N PHE A 520 -15.60 -24.53 -14.26
CA PHE A 520 -16.85 -23.95 -13.75
C PHE A 520 -17.80 -23.59 -14.89
N ILE A 521 -17.32 -22.96 -15.97
CA ILE A 521 -18.08 -22.68 -17.20
C ILE A 521 -18.56 -23.99 -17.86
N GLU A 522 -17.70 -25.02 -17.94
CA GLU A 522 -18.05 -26.35 -18.45
C GLU A 522 -19.17 -27.03 -17.64
N GLN A 523 -19.20 -26.83 -16.32
CA GLN A 523 -20.22 -27.40 -15.42
C GLN A 523 -21.51 -26.57 -15.38
N THR A 524 -21.41 -25.24 -15.46
CA THR A 524 -22.53 -24.29 -15.32
C THR A 524 -23.39 -24.19 -16.57
N TYR A 525 -22.80 -24.42 -17.76
CA TYR A 525 -23.47 -24.32 -19.06
C TYR A 525 -23.61 -25.68 -19.77
N PRO A 526 -24.29 -26.68 -19.17
CA PRO A 526 -24.32 -28.04 -19.68
C PRO A 526 -25.17 -28.20 -20.95
N THR A 527 -26.00 -27.22 -21.34
CA THR A 527 -26.73 -27.26 -22.61
C THR A 527 -25.87 -26.73 -23.75
N VAL A 528 -25.07 -25.68 -23.52
CA VAL A 528 -24.00 -25.25 -24.43
C VAL A 528 -23.05 -26.42 -24.71
N GLN A 529 -22.56 -27.09 -23.67
CA GLN A 529 -21.57 -28.16 -23.79
C GLN A 529 -22.12 -29.49 -24.38
N LYS A 530 -23.45 -29.67 -24.46
CA LYS A 530 -24.09 -30.90 -24.97
C LYS A 530 -24.92 -30.67 -26.24
N SER A 531 -24.98 -29.44 -26.74
CA SER A 531 -25.76 -29.11 -27.94
C SER A 531 -25.09 -29.67 -29.21
N PRO A 532 -25.83 -30.37 -30.09
CA PRO A 532 -25.28 -30.89 -31.34
C PRO A 532 -24.91 -29.78 -32.34
N PHE A 533 -25.24 -28.52 -32.04
CA PHE A 533 -24.86 -27.35 -32.84
C PHE A 533 -23.60 -26.65 -32.31
N VAL A 534 -23.03 -27.09 -31.18
CA VAL A 534 -21.90 -26.41 -30.52
C VAL A 534 -20.68 -27.32 -30.50
N LYS A 535 -19.59 -26.86 -31.11
CA LYS A 535 -18.27 -27.45 -30.94
C LYS A 535 -17.45 -26.55 -30.01
N TYR A 536 -17.15 -27.05 -28.81
CA TYR A 536 -16.27 -26.41 -27.85
C TYR A 536 -14.81 -26.85 -28.06
N GLU A 537 -13.88 -25.90 -28.02
CA GLU A 537 -12.44 -26.13 -28.13
C GLU A 537 -11.66 -25.21 -27.17
N VAL A 538 -10.67 -25.78 -26.49
CA VAL A 538 -9.71 -25.00 -25.69
C VAL A 538 -8.51 -24.65 -26.56
N VAL A 539 -8.15 -23.36 -26.59
CA VAL A 539 -7.07 -22.80 -27.40
C VAL A 539 -6.01 -22.22 -26.47
N ALA A 540 -4.72 -22.43 -26.77
CA ALA A 540 -3.61 -22.00 -25.90
C ALA A 540 -3.78 -22.41 -24.42
N ASN A 541 -4.28 -23.63 -24.19
CA ASN A 541 -4.54 -24.26 -22.89
C ASN A 541 -5.65 -23.63 -22.02
N TYR A 542 -5.99 -22.36 -22.19
CA TYR A 542 -6.93 -21.63 -21.31
C TYR A 542 -8.06 -20.91 -22.06
N SER A 543 -7.80 -20.33 -23.24
CA SER A 543 -8.81 -19.60 -24.01
C SER A 543 -9.93 -20.51 -24.51
N LEU A 544 -11.15 -19.99 -24.55
CA LEU A 544 -12.34 -20.77 -24.93
C LEU A 544 -12.81 -20.36 -26.32
N LEU A 545 -12.96 -21.34 -27.22
CA LEU A 545 -13.52 -21.13 -28.55
C LEU A 545 -14.72 -22.06 -28.75
N TYR A 546 -15.91 -21.48 -28.84
CA TYR A 546 -17.11 -22.18 -29.26
C TYR A 546 -17.39 -21.87 -30.72
N THR A 547 -17.54 -22.90 -31.55
CA THR A 547 -18.09 -22.80 -32.91
C THR A 547 -19.54 -23.23 -32.86
N ILE A 548 -20.46 -22.32 -33.18
CA ILE A 548 -21.89 -22.56 -33.24
C ILE A 548 -22.27 -22.76 -34.72
N GLU A 549 -22.66 -23.97 -35.09
CA GLU A 549 -22.96 -24.36 -36.46
C GLU A 549 -24.38 -24.03 -36.88
N GLY A 550 -24.52 -23.00 -37.71
CA GLY A 550 -25.78 -22.62 -38.34
C GLY A 550 -26.18 -23.54 -39.51
N SER A 551 -27.48 -23.62 -39.79
CA SER A 551 -28.04 -24.44 -40.87
C SER A 551 -27.75 -23.92 -42.28
N ASP A 552 -27.49 -22.62 -42.44
CA ASP A 552 -27.13 -22.00 -43.71
C ASP A 552 -25.62 -21.70 -43.75
N LYS A 553 -24.91 -22.39 -44.63
CA LYS A 553 -23.46 -22.23 -44.83
C LYS A 553 -23.10 -21.13 -45.86
N THR A 554 -24.08 -20.46 -46.45
CA THR A 554 -23.87 -19.32 -47.37
C THR A 554 -23.76 -17.99 -46.62
N LEU A 555 -24.31 -17.90 -45.41
CA LEU A 555 -24.20 -16.72 -44.55
C LEU A 555 -22.80 -16.66 -43.92
N THR A 556 -22.09 -15.55 -44.14
CA THR A 556 -20.77 -15.32 -43.53
C THR A 556 -20.91 -15.26 -42.00
N PRO A 557 -20.07 -15.98 -41.23
CA PRO A 557 -20.21 -16.04 -39.78
C PRO A 557 -19.82 -14.73 -39.10
N TYR A 558 -20.22 -14.55 -37.85
CA TYR A 558 -19.76 -13.47 -36.98
C TYR A 558 -19.02 -14.03 -35.75
N LEU A 559 -18.35 -13.16 -35.00
CA LEU A 559 -17.69 -13.51 -33.75
C LEU A 559 -18.17 -12.60 -32.61
N LEU A 560 -18.45 -13.20 -31.47
CA LEU A 560 -18.66 -12.56 -30.17
C LEU A 560 -17.38 -12.72 -29.33
N GLY A 561 -16.79 -11.59 -28.95
CA GLY A 561 -15.61 -11.48 -28.09
C GLY A 561 -15.96 -11.07 -26.66
N ALA A 562 -15.11 -11.50 -25.74
CA ALA A 562 -14.91 -11.01 -24.38
C ALA A 562 -13.58 -11.62 -23.87
N HIS A 563 -13.11 -11.25 -22.68
CA HIS A 563 -11.92 -11.86 -22.07
C HIS A 563 -12.22 -12.40 -20.64
N LEU A 564 -11.47 -13.43 -20.22
CA LEU A 564 -11.67 -14.14 -18.94
C LEU A 564 -10.95 -13.48 -17.76
N ASP A 565 -9.89 -12.74 -18.07
CA ASP A 565 -8.99 -12.10 -17.12
C ASP A 565 -9.52 -10.75 -16.61
N VAL A 566 -8.83 -10.21 -15.61
CA VAL A 566 -9.13 -8.93 -14.94
C VAL A 566 -7.85 -8.34 -14.37
N VAL A 567 -7.90 -7.12 -13.82
CA VAL A 567 -6.69 -6.40 -13.36
C VAL A 567 -6.55 -6.21 -11.87
N PRO A 568 -5.30 -5.92 -11.41
CA PRO A 568 -5.02 -5.49 -10.05
C PRO A 568 -5.96 -4.41 -9.49
N VAL A 569 -6.02 -4.40 -8.18
CA VAL A 569 -6.91 -3.62 -7.32
C VAL A 569 -6.08 -3.08 -6.16
N THR A 570 -6.52 -2.00 -5.52
CA THR A 570 -5.97 -1.56 -4.23
C THR A 570 -7.13 -1.46 -3.25
N GLU A 571 -7.21 -2.45 -2.38
CA GLU A 571 -8.37 -2.71 -1.52
C GLU A 571 -8.66 -1.56 -0.55
N GLU A 572 -7.64 -0.77 -0.16
CA GLU A 572 -7.78 0.46 0.66
C GLU A 572 -8.83 1.45 0.12
N ASN A 573 -9.05 1.48 -1.21
CA ASN A 573 -10.00 2.40 -1.86
C ASN A 573 -11.41 1.81 -2.04
N TRP A 574 -11.62 0.51 -1.74
CA TRP A 574 -12.89 -0.17 -2.02
C TRP A 574 -13.80 -0.26 -0.79
N LYS A 575 -15.09 0.04 -0.98
CA LYS A 575 -16.16 -0.08 0.03
C LYS A 575 -16.46 -1.54 0.41
N PHE A 576 -16.14 -2.49 -0.48
CA PHE A 576 -16.26 -3.94 -0.30
C PHE A 576 -15.16 -4.64 -1.10
N ASP A 577 -14.76 -5.83 -0.64
CA ASP A 577 -13.72 -6.65 -1.28
C ASP A 577 -13.95 -6.83 -2.81
N PRO A 578 -12.91 -6.62 -3.65
CA PRO A 578 -13.06 -6.64 -5.12
C PRO A 578 -13.39 -8.01 -5.73
N PHE A 579 -13.22 -9.12 -5.02
CA PHE A 579 -13.40 -10.47 -5.54
C PHE A 579 -14.45 -11.29 -4.77
N ALA A 580 -14.76 -10.96 -3.51
CA ALA A 580 -15.94 -11.46 -2.80
C ALA A 580 -17.26 -11.10 -3.52
N ALA A 581 -17.19 -10.14 -4.44
CA ALA A 581 -18.21 -9.78 -5.41
C ALA A 581 -19.50 -9.19 -4.77
N GLU A 582 -19.34 -8.37 -3.74
CA GLU A 582 -20.39 -8.16 -2.73
C GLU A 582 -21.69 -7.50 -3.23
N LEU A 583 -22.83 -8.01 -2.74
CA LEU A 583 -24.17 -7.54 -3.08
C LEU A 583 -24.68 -6.54 -2.04
N HIS A 584 -24.53 -5.25 -2.34
CA HIS A 584 -24.95 -4.17 -1.46
C HIS A 584 -25.82 -3.15 -2.21
N GLU A 585 -26.97 -2.79 -1.63
CA GLU A 585 -27.92 -1.82 -2.20
C GLU A 585 -28.38 -2.14 -3.66
N GLY A 586 -28.40 -3.43 -4.02
CA GLY A 586 -28.75 -3.89 -5.37
C GLY A 586 -27.61 -3.84 -6.40
N TYR A 587 -26.40 -3.49 -5.97
CA TYR A 587 -25.17 -3.53 -6.75
C TYR A 587 -24.27 -4.69 -6.33
N ILE A 588 -23.69 -5.34 -7.33
CA ILE A 588 -22.62 -6.33 -7.23
C ILE A 588 -21.32 -5.55 -7.37
N TYR A 589 -20.56 -5.38 -6.29
CA TYR A 589 -19.24 -4.75 -6.28
C TYR A 589 -18.20 -5.81 -6.59
N GLY A 590 -17.43 -5.65 -7.66
CA GLY A 590 -16.38 -6.60 -8.00
C GLY A 590 -15.57 -6.17 -9.20
N ARG A 591 -14.28 -6.52 -9.20
CA ARG A 591 -13.38 -6.33 -10.32
C ARG A 591 -13.80 -7.26 -11.47
N GLY A 592 -14.12 -6.67 -12.61
CA GLY A 592 -14.74 -7.34 -13.76
C GLY A 592 -16.26 -7.44 -13.70
N ALA A 593 -16.92 -6.77 -12.76
CA ALA A 593 -18.37 -6.59 -12.76
C ALA A 593 -18.85 -5.77 -13.97
N ILE A 594 -17.95 -4.97 -14.55
CA ILE A 594 -18.10 -4.27 -15.83
C ILE A 594 -17.11 -4.84 -16.87
N ASP A 595 -15.81 -4.96 -16.53
CA ASP A 595 -14.72 -5.24 -17.49
C ASP A 595 -13.93 -6.55 -17.19
N VAL A 596 -14.24 -7.69 -17.82
CA VAL A 596 -15.42 -7.94 -18.68
C VAL A 596 -16.09 -9.29 -18.45
N LYS A 597 -16.00 -9.85 -17.23
CA LYS A 597 -16.75 -11.07 -16.86
C LYS A 597 -18.26 -10.93 -17.06
N LEU A 598 -18.76 -9.69 -17.04
CA LEU A 598 -20.08 -9.28 -17.55
C LEU A 598 -20.39 -9.81 -18.96
N GLY A 599 -19.47 -9.67 -19.89
CA GLY A 599 -19.56 -10.15 -21.27
C GLY A 599 -19.46 -11.66 -21.38
N VAL A 600 -18.45 -12.28 -20.74
CA VAL A 600 -18.27 -13.74 -20.73
C VAL A 600 -19.53 -14.45 -20.23
N MET A 601 -19.99 -14.09 -19.04
CA MET A 601 -21.15 -14.72 -18.40
C MET A 601 -22.46 -14.28 -19.09
N GLY A 602 -22.52 -13.04 -19.59
CA GLY A 602 -23.67 -12.55 -20.36
C GLY A 602 -23.89 -13.32 -21.67
N ILE A 603 -22.83 -13.63 -22.41
CA ILE A 603 -22.89 -14.42 -23.64
C ILE A 603 -23.24 -15.90 -23.33
N LEU A 604 -22.67 -16.47 -22.27
CA LEU A 604 -22.91 -17.86 -21.89
C LEU A 604 -24.32 -18.11 -21.35
N GLU A 605 -24.82 -17.29 -20.42
CA GLU A 605 -26.22 -17.35 -19.95
C GLU A 605 -27.20 -17.15 -21.12
N ALA A 606 -26.92 -16.21 -22.03
CA ALA A 606 -27.75 -15.97 -23.22
C ALA A 606 -27.79 -17.18 -24.16
N LEU A 607 -26.64 -17.82 -24.43
CA LEU A 607 -26.55 -18.98 -25.31
C LEU A 607 -27.18 -20.24 -24.68
N GLU A 608 -26.93 -20.49 -23.40
CA GLU A 608 -27.55 -21.56 -22.61
C GLU A 608 -29.08 -21.39 -22.57
N HIS A 609 -29.58 -20.17 -22.36
CA HIS A 609 -31.01 -19.85 -22.39
C HIS A 609 -31.62 -20.03 -23.78
N ALA A 610 -30.95 -19.57 -24.84
CA ALA A 610 -31.41 -19.75 -26.22
C ALA A 610 -31.51 -21.24 -26.59
N LEU A 611 -30.48 -22.03 -26.30
CA LEU A 611 -30.46 -23.47 -26.60
C LEU A 611 -31.51 -24.23 -25.79
N LYS A 612 -31.68 -23.92 -24.48
CA LYS A 612 -32.78 -24.46 -23.64
C LYS A 612 -34.16 -24.11 -24.21
N SER A 613 -34.30 -22.93 -24.81
CA SER A 613 -35.53 -22.45 -25.46
C SER A 613 -35.75 -23.02 -26.86
N GLY A 614 -34.89 -23.95 -27.32
CA GLY A 614 -35.02 -24.61 -28.62
C GLY A 614 -34.53 -23.79 -29.82
N PHE A 615 -33.73 -22.73 -29.60
CA PHE A 615 -33.07 -21.98 -30.67
C PHE A 615 -32.24 -22.91 -31.56
N LYS A 616 -32.33 -22.69 -32.87
CA LYS A 616 -31.53 -23.38 -33.89
C LYS A 616 -30.95 -22.32 -34.82
N PRO A 617 -29.63 -22.09 -34.83
CA PRO A 617 -29.02 -21.06 -35.63
C PRO A 617 -29.16 -21.38 -37.14
N LYS A 618 -29.44 -20.34 -37.92
CA LYS A 618 -29.22 -20.31 -39.37
C LYS A 618 -27.80 -19.89 -39.71
N ARG A 619 -27.34 -18.75 -39.17
CA ARG A 619 -25.99 -18.22 -39.41
C ARG A 619 -25.02 -18.90 -38.43
N SER A 620 -23.92 -19.42 -38.94
CA SER A 620 -22.86 -19.95 -38.06
C SER A 620 -22.16 -18.79 -37.34
N PHE A 621 -21.69 -18.99 -36.11
CA PHE A 621 -20.95 -17.96 -35.38
C PHE A 621 -19.93 -18.53 -34.40
N PHE A 622 -19.05 -17.66 -33.92
CA PHE A 622 -18.04 -18.00 -32.92
C PHE A 622 -18.29 -17.23 -31.63
N VAL A 623 -18.06 -17.87 -30.50
CA VAL A 623 -17.82 -17.20 -29.21
C VAL A 623 -16.37 -17.47 -28.85
N ALA A 624 -15.61 -16.40 -28.62
CA ALA A 624 -14.19 -16.46 -28.34
C ALA A 624 -13.89 -15.69 -27.05
N PHE A 625 -13.26 -16.37 -26.08
CA PHE A 625 -12.82 -15.76 -24.84
C PHE A 625 -11.30 -15.82 -24.72
N GLY A 626 -10.65 -14.64 -24.76
CA GLY A 626 -9.23 -14.46 -24.43
C GLY A 626 -8.96 -14.70 -22.94
N HIS A 627 -7.69 -14.77 -22.52
CA HIS A 627 -7.32 -15.01 -21.11
C HIS A 627 -6.26 -14.05 -20.58
N ASP A 628 -6.01 -12.98 -21.33
CA ASP A 628 -4.84 -12.12 -21.22
C ASP A 628 -5.02 -10.74 -21.88
N GLU A 629 -6.26 -10.29 -22.16
CA GLU A 629 -6.55 -9.00 -22.82
C GLU A 629 -5.88 -7.86 -22.07
N GLU A 630 -6.02 -7.84 -20.74
CA GLU A 630 -5.62 -6.73 -19.89
C GLU A 630 -4.09 -6.53 -19.85
N VAL A 631 -3.35 -7.47 -20.45
CA VAL A 631 -1.91 -7.41 -20.69
C VAL A 631 -1.51 -7.59 -22.16
N SER A 632 -2.47 -7.44 -23.09
CA SER A 632 -2.41 -7.33 -24.57
C SER A 632 -2.77 -8.57 -25.41
N GLY A 633 -3.33 -9.65 -24.86
CA GLY A 633 -3.97 -10.73 -25.66
C GLY A 633 -3.06 -11.66 -26.48
N TYR A 634 -1.75 -11.62 -26.23
CA TYR A 634 -0.72 -12.29 -27.05
C TYR A 634 -0.70 -13.82 -26.96
N ASP A 635 -1.13 -14.41 -25.84
CA ASP A 635 -1.21 -15.85 -25.65
C ASP A 635 -2.62 -16.38 -25.93
N GLY A 636 -3.67 -15.61 -25.62
CA GLY A 636 -5.05 -16.04 -25.75
C GLY A 636 -5.72 -15.68 -27.07
N ALA A 637 -6.11 -14.42 -27.23
CA ALA A 637 -6.86 -13.97 -28.42
C ALA A 637 -6.04 -14.10 -29.71
N PHE A 638 -4.74 -13.79 -29.67
CA PHE A 638 -3.82 -14.04 -30.77
C PHE A 638 -3.85 -15.51 -31.24
N HIS A 639 -3.89 -16.47 -30.31
CA HIS A 639 -3.97 -17.89 -30.64
C HIS A 639 -5.35 -18.33 -31.13
N ILE A 640 -6.45 -17.75 -30.64
CA ILE A 640 -7.79 -17.95 -31.21
C ILE A 640 -7.84 -17.40 -32.65
N ALA A 641 -7.36 -16.17 -32.85
CA ALA A 641 -7.29 -15.54 -34.16
C ALA A 641 -6.49 -16.41 -35.15
N ARG A 642 -5.29 -16.84 -34.76
CA ARG A 642 -4.45 -17.75 -35.57
C ARG A 642 -5.12 -19.11 -35.83
N THR A 643 -5.97 -19.58 -34.93
CA THR A 643 -6.73 -20.84 -35.09
C THR A 643 -7.89 -20.70 -36.08
N LEU A 644 -8.60 -19.57 -36.07
CA LEU A 644 -9.66 -19.26 -37.04
C LEU A 644 -9.08 -18.90 -38.43
N GLU A 645 -7.93 -18.20 -38.48
CA GLU A 645 -7.21 -17.90 -39.73
C GLU A 645 -6.79 -19.18 -40.45
N ARG A 646 -6.22 -20.16 -39.72
CA ARG A 646 -5.88 -21.49 -40.26
C ARG A 646 -7.08 -22.26 -40.82
N ARG A 647 -8.30 -21.94 -40.39
CA ARG A 647 -9.56 -22.52 -40.89
C ARG A 647 -10.12 -21.76 -42.10
N GLY A 648 -9.44 -20.70 -42.56
CA GLY A 648 -9.91 -19.84 -43.65
C GLY A 648 -11.08 -18.92 -43.28
N VAL A 649 -11.36 -18.75 -41.98
CA VAL A 649 -12.53 -17.99 -41.51
C VAL A 649 -12.41 -16.52 -41.91
N LYS A 650 -13.51 -16.00 -42.46
CA LYS A 650 -13.78 -14.56 -42.61
C LYS A 650 -15.07 -14.22 -41.89
N LEU A 651 -15.12 -13.02 -41.33
CA LEU A 651 -16.20 -12.59 -40.45
C LEU A 651 -17.00 -11.46 -41.10
N GLU A 652 -18.33 -11.58 -41.07
CA GLU A 652 -19.27 -10.52 -41.45
C GLU A 652 -19.04 -9.30 -40.56
N PHE A 653 -18.97 -9.56 -39.25
CA PHE A 653 -18.48 -8.65 -38.25
C PHE A 653 -17.85 -9.41 -37.08
N LEU A 654 -17.03 -8.68 -36.33
CA LEU A 654 -16.59 -9.04 -35.00
C LEU A 654 -17.20 -8.03 -34.03
N PHE A 655 -17.86 -8.52 -32.99
CA PHE A 655 -18.37 -7.70 -31.90
C PHE A 655 -17.66 -8.11 -30.61
N ASP A 656 -17.05 -7.14 -29.95
CA ASP A 656 -16.26 -7.26 -28.74
C ASP A 656 -16.68 -6.19 -27.72
N GLU A 657 -16.08 -6.20 -26.54
CA GLU A 657 -16.30 -5.22 -25.47
C GLU A 657 -16.03 -3.75 -25.86
N GLY A 658 -16.28 -2.81 -24.93
CA GLY A 658 -15.79 -1.43 -25.05
C GLY A 658 -16.79 -0.37 -24.63
N LEU A 659 -17.10 0.57 -25.53
CA LEU A 659 -17.91 1.75 -25.21
C LEU A 659 -19.34 1.39 -24.76
N MET A 660 -19.94 2.22 -23.90
CA MET A 660 -21.17 1.88 -23.15
C MET A 660 -22.36 2.78 -23.51
N ILE A 661 -23.51 2.53 -22.87
CA ILE A 661 -24.66 3.45 -22.89
C ILE A 661 -24.49 4.51 -21.79
N ILE A 662 -24.08 5.71 -22.18
CA ILE A 662 -23.84 6.83 -21.26
C ILE A 662 -25.09 7.72 -21.17
N LYS A 663 -25.68 7.81 -19.98
CA LYS A 663 -26.73 8.79 -19.67
C LYS A 663 -26.15 10.21 -19.56
N ASP A 664 -26.93 11.21 -19.96
CA ASP A 664 -26.61 12.65 -19.83
C ASP A 664 -25.32 13.15 -20.55
N PHE A 665 -24.79 12.37 -21.51
CA PHE A 665 -23.57 12.67 -22.29
C PHE A 665 -23.53 14.10 -22.88
N PHE A 666 -24.68 14.60 -23.35
CA PHE A 666 -24.93 16.04 -23.48
C PHE A 666 -26.27 16.38 -22.81
N LYS A 667 -26.30 17.45 -22.01
CA LYS A 667 -27.50 17.92 -21.33
C LYS A 667 -28.64 18.22 -22.34
N GLY A 668 -29.70 17.43 -22.29
CA GLY A 668 -30.86 17.54 -23.18
C GLY A 668 -30.86 16.57 -24.37
N LEU A 669 -29.92 15.63 -24.46
CA LEU A 669 -30.06 14.43 -25.29
C LEU A 669 -30.63 13.26 -24.47
N PRO A 670 -31.29 12.27 -25.12
CA PRO A 670 -31.46 10.93 -24.54
C PRO A 670 -30.10 10.28 -24.22
N PRO A 671 -30.07 9.18 -23.44
CA PRO A 671 -28.91 8.31 -23.30
C PRO A 671 -28.24 8.00 -24.65
N VAL A 672 -26.91 7.95 -24.67
CA VAL A 672 -26.12 7.72 -25.88
C VAL A 672 -25.36 6.42 -25.76
N ALA A 673 -25.76 5.42 -26.55
CA ALA A 673 -24.97 4.23 -26.83
C ALA A 673 -23.94 4.56 -27.91
N MET A 674 -22.66 4.52 -27.54
CA MET A 674 -21.57 4.69 -28.49
C MET A 674 -21.03 3.31 -28.87
N ILE A 675 -21.03 2.96 -30.16
CA ILE A 675 -20.38 1.74 -30.65
C ILE A 675 -18.97 2.14 -31.11
N GLY A 676 -17.94 1.59 -30.48
CA GLY A 676 -16.54 1.86 -30.80
C GLY A 676 -16.18 1.35 -32.19
N VAL A 677 -15.78 2.26 -33.08
CA VAL A 677 -15.41 1.94 -34.49
C VAL A 677 -13.92 2.15 -34.78
N VAL A 678 -13.14 2.70 -33.83
CA VAL A 678 -11.69 2.89 -33.92
C VAL A 678 -11.11 3.03 -32.51
N GLU A 679 -9.84 2.67 -32.31
CA GLU A 679 -9.11 2.83 -31.05
C GLU A 679 -7.95 3.82 -31.18
N LYS A 680 -7.60 4.45 -30.05
CA LYS A 680 -6.33 5.17 -29.90
C LYS A 680 -5.15 4.19 -29.84
N GLY A 681 -3.93 4.69 -30.11
CA GLY A 681 -2.71 3.93 -29.86
C GLY A 681 -2.30 4.02 -28.38
N GLN A 682 -1.28 3.26 -27.99
CA GLN A 682 -0.71 3.26 -26.64
C GLN A 682 0.82 3.25 -26.68
N ALA A 683 1.47 3.91 -25.71
CA ALA A 683 2.85 3.65 -25.34
C ALA A 683 3.01 3.73 -23.82
N ILE A 684 3.65 2.73 -23.21
CA ILE A 684 3.99 2.75 -21.78
C ILE A 684 5.49 3.04 -21.66
N VAL A 685 5.84 4.12 -20.94
CA VAL A 685 7.23 4.56 -20.76
C VAL A 685 7.56 4.56 -19.27
N LYS A 686 8.61 3.84 -18.88
CA LYS A 686 9.13 3.80 -17.51
C LYS A 686 10.20 4.87 -17.33
N LEU A 687 10.09 5.63 -16.25
CA LEU A 687 11.15 6.45 -15.67
C LEU A 687 11.68 5.74 -14.42
N SER A 688 12.99 5.79 -14.17
CA SER A 688 13.60 5.14 -12.99
C SER A 688 14.87 5.83 -12.50
N VAL A 689 15.04 5.84 -11.18
CA VAL A 689 16.19 6.37 -10.44
C VAL A 689 16.58 5.38 -9.31
N ASN A 690 17.87 5.11 -9.14
CA ASN A 690 18.40 4.15 -8.17
C ASN A 690 19.32 4.84 -7.15
N GLY A 691 19.33 4.34 -5.92
CA GLY A 691 20.10 4.85 -4.78
C GLY A 691 20.29 3.78 -3.69
N THR A 692 20.20 4.17 -2.42
CA THR A 692 20.47 3.29 -1.25
C THR A 692 19.40 3.47 -0.17
N ALA A 693 18.83 2.37 0.32
CA ALA A 693 17.84 2.38 1.39
C ALA A 693 18.43 2.76 2.77
N GLY A 694 17.56 3.19 3.69
CA GLY A 694 17.92 3.57 5.06
C GLY A 694 16.70 3.67 5.98
N HIS A 695 16.89 4.12 7.22
CA HIS A 695 15.82 4.28 8.21
C HIS A 695 15.35 5.75 8.26
N SER A 696 14.05 6.02 8.48
CA SER A 696 13.47 7.38 8.54
C SER A 696 14.10 8.30 9.58
N SER A 697 14.62 7.73 10.67
CA SER A 697 15.33 8.49 11.69
C SER A 697 16.66 9.10 11.17
N ALA A 698 17.02 8.79 9.92
CA ALA A 698 18.38 8.57 9.53
C ALA A 698 18.67 8.92 8.02
N PRO A 699 18.16 10.03 7.43
CA PRO A 699 18.12 10.21 5.97
C PRO A 699 19.44 10.62 5.27
N PRO A 700 19.58 10.33 3.95
CA PRO A 700 20.63 10.85 3.06
C PRO A 700 20.32 12.28 2.54
N THR A 701 21.14 12.83 1.64
CA THR A 701 21.06 14.23 1.17
C THR A 701 20.20 14.47 -0.08
N GLU A 702 20.15 13.52 -1.01
CA GLU A 702 19.17 13.46 -2.11
C GLU A 702 18.53 12.08 -2.02
N SER A 703 17.19 12.01 -2.06
CA SER A 703 16.48 10.73 -2.14
C SER A 703 16.20 10.36 -3.61
N VAL A 704 15.92 9.08 -3.85
CA VAL A 704 15.43 8.61 -5.15
C VAL A 704 14.06 9.22 -5.51
N ILE A 705 13.23 9.54 -4.51
CA ILE A 705 11.93 10.20 -4.68
C ILE A 705 12.14 11.62 -5.20
N GLY A 706 12.96 12.43 -4.50
CA GLY A 706 13.18 13.84 -4.81
C GLY A 706 13.76 14.10 -6.20
N ILE A 707 14.58 13.19 -6.74
CA ILE A 707 15.09 13.26 -8.13
C ILE A 707 13.98 12.93 -9.13
N LEU A 708 13.22 11.84 -8.91
CA LEU A 708 12.17 11.42 -9.85
C LEU A 708 10.99 12.39 -9.87
N SER A 709 10.61 12.95 -8.73
CA SER A 709 9.58 14.00 -8.61
C SER A 709 9.87 15.22 -9.49
N ALA A 710 11.14 15.61 -9.65
CA ALA A 710 11.51 16.73 -10.53
C ALA A 710 11.27 16.42 -12.01
N ALA A 711 11.56 15.19 -12.47
CA ALA A 711 11.31 14.77 -13.84
C ALA A 711 9.81 14.75 -14.20
N ILE A 712 8.96 14.37 -13.24
CA ILE A 712 7.51 14.37 -13.38
C ILE A 712 6.96 15.79 -13.56
N CYS A 713 7.41 16.75 -12.74
CA CYS A 713 6.98 18.15 -12.85
C CYS A 713 7.25 18.76 -14.24
N ASN A 714 8.38 18.41 -14.87
CA ASN A 714 8.70 18.89 -16.22
C ASN A 714 7.70 18.39 -17.28
N ILE A 715 7.27 17.12 -17.20
CA ILE A 715 6.36 16.50 -18.17
C ILE A 715 4.95 17.08 -18.07
N GLU A 716 4.38 17.16 -16.86
CA GLU A 716 3.01 17.68 -16.69
C GLU A 716 2.90 19.16 -17.11
N SER A 717 3.98 19.92 -16.98
CA SER A 717 4.06 21.33 -17.43
C SER A 717 4.05 21.51 -18.97
N ASN A 718 4.23 20.45 -19.76
CA ASN A 718 4.48 20.53 -21.21
C ASN A 718 3.65 19.50 -22.02
N PRO A 719 2.35 19.72 -22.28
CA PRO A 719 1.49 18.74 -22.95
C PRO A 719 1.75 18.56 -24.46
N GLN A 720 1.39 17.38 -24.97
CA GLN A 720 1.53 16.95 -26.38
C GLN A 720 0.66 17.77 -27.39
N PRO A 721 0.97 17.77 -28.71
CA PRO A 721 0.31 18.61 -29.74
C PRO A 721 -1.18 18.36 -30.03
N ASP A 722 -1.86 19.35 -30.62
CA ASP A 722 -3.28 19.31 -31.08
C ASP A 722 -3.41 18.63 -32.47
N MET A 723 -4.34 17.67 -32.54
CA MET A 723 -4.67 16.85 -33.70
C MET A 723 -6.18 16.83 -34.05
N PHE A 724 -7.04 17.60 -33.37
CA PHE A 724 -8.51 17.46 -33.42
C PHE A 724 -9.11 17.51 -34.83
N GLY A 725 -9.98 16.56 -35.18
CA GLY A 725 -10.77 16.60 -36.42
C GLY A 725 -10.06 15.98 -37.63
N THR A 726 -9.06 15.13 -37.41
CA THR A 726 -8.40 14.31 -38.45
C THR A 726 -8.71 12.81 -38.35
N GLY A 727 -9.48 12.37 -37.35
CA GLY A 727 -9.91 10.98 -37.15
C GLY A 727 -11.43 10.81 -37.08
N ALA A 728 -11.87 9.67 -36.54
CA ALA A 728 -13.29 9.30 -36.48
C ALA A 728 -14.09 10.06 -35.40
N GLU A 729 -13.43 10.76 -34.47
CA GLU A 729 -14.09 11.64 -33.50
C GLU A 729 -15.02 12.65 -34.18
N ARG A 730 -14.62 13.10 -35.38
CA ARG A 730 -15.43 13.94 -36.26
C ARG A 730 -16.79 13.31 -36.57
N ALA A 731 -16.83 12.02 -36.89
CA ALA A 731 -18.05 11.31 -37.26
C ALA A 731 -19.02 11.21 -36.07
N SER A 732 -18.51 11.01 -34.85
CA SER A 732 -19.32 11.03 -33.62
C SER A 732 -20.02 12.39 -33.44
N PHE A 733 -19.30 13.49 -33.60
CA PHE A 733 -19.87 14.84 -33.50
C PHE A 733 -20.86 15.16 -34.64
N GLU A 734 -20.56 14.73 -35.88
CA GLU A 734 -21.46 14.91 -37.02
C GLU A 734 -22.78 14.13 -36.86
N HIS A 735 -22.78 12.93 -36.25
CA HIS A 735 -24.00 12.17 -35.95
C HIS A 735 -24.83 12.75 -34.80
N LEU A 736 -24.18 13.41 -33.82
CA LEU A 736 -24.85 14.05 -32.69
C LEU A 736 -25.43 15.43 -33.06
N ALA A 737 -24.78 16.18 -33.97
CA ALA A 737 -25.15 17.55 -34.34
C ALA A 737 -26.65 17.75 -34.70
N PRO A 738 -27.32 16.89 -35.49
CA PRO A 738 -28.74 17.06 -35.80
C PRO A 738 -29.67 16.98 -34.59
N LYS A 739 -29.25 16.34 -33.50
CA LYS A 739 -30.01 16.20 -32.25
C LYS A 739 -29.73 17.32 -31.25
N LEU A 740 -28.58 17.99 -31.38
CA LEU A 740 -28.19 19.08 -30.48
C LEU A 740 -28.94 20.41 -30.76
N PRO A 741 -28.98 21.34 -29.78
CA PRO A 741 -29.51 22.69 -29.96
C PRO A 741 -28.79 23.50 -31.06
N PHE A 742 -29.40 24.59 -31.51
CA PHE A 742 -28.96 25.35 -32.70
C PHE A 742 -27.47 25.75 -32.69
N ILE A 743 -26.95 26.32 -31.60
CA ILE A 743 -25.55 26.80 -31.57
C ILE A 743 -24.53 25.64 -31.63
N PRO A 744 -24.60 24.60 -30.76
CA PRO A 744 -23.75 23.42 -30.92
C PRO A 744 -23.90 22.72 -32.27
N ARG A 745 -25.12 22.66 -32.83
CA ARG A 745 -25.39 22.11 -34.17
C ARG A 745 -24.62 22.88 -35.25
N VAL A 746 -24.70 24.21 -35.28
CA VAL A 746 -23.99 25.03 -36.27
C VAL A 746 -22.47 24.83 -36.18
N LEU A 747 -21.91 24.75 -34.96
CA LEU A 747 -20.48 24.53 -34.74
C LEU A 747 -20.03 23.13 -35.23
N LEU A 748 -20.73 22.07 -34.81
CA LEU A 748 -20.34 20.69 -35.10
C LEU A 748 -20.69 20.23 -36.52
N SER A 749 -21.69 20.84 -37.18
CA SER A 749 -21.93 20.66 -38.61
C SER A 749 -20.96 21.47 -39.49
N ASN A 750 -20.12 22.35 -38.93
CA ASN A 750 -19.15 23.17 -39.66
C ASN A 750 -17.74 23.09 -39.07
N LEU A 751 -17.30 21.89 -38.68
CA LEU A 751 -15.94 21.65 -38.15
C LEU A 751 -14.83 22.08 -39.11
N TRP A 752 -15.10 22.11 -40.43
CA TRP A 752 -14.18 22.65 -41.44
C TRP A 752 -13.77 24.11 -41.20
N LEU A 753 -14.65 24.91 -40.57
CA LEU A 753 -14.42 26.31 -40.20
C LEU A 753 -14.09 26.45 -38.70
N PHE A 754 -14.83 25.74 -37.85
CA PHE A 754 -14.76 25.93 -36.40
C PHE A 754 -13.78 24.99 -35.67
N ARG A 755 -13.01 24.14 -36.37
CA ARG A 755 -12.00 23.23 -35.77
C ARG A 755 -11.17 23.88 -34.65
N PRO A 756 -10.54 25.06 -34.81
CA PRO A 756 -9.70 25.62 -33.74
C PRO A 756 -10.50 26.05 -32.50
N LEU A 757 -11.71 26.60 -32.71
CA LEU A 757 -12.60 27.03 -31.62
C LEU A 757 -13.16 25.83 -30.85
N VAL A 758 -13.55 24.77 -31.57
CA VAL A 758 -14.03 23.52 -30.97
C VAL A 758 -12.89 22.78 -30.29
N SER A 759 -11.71 22.67 -30.89
CA SER A 759 -10.51 22.08 -30.26
C SER A 759 -10.17 22.78 -28.95
N TRP A 760 -10.06 24.11 -28.96
CA TRP A 760 -9.81 24.91 -27.76
C TRP A 760 -10.87 24.64 -26.67
N PHE A 761 -12.16 24.59 -27.03
CA PHE A 761 -13.23 24.29 -26.09
C PHE A 761 -13.13 22.85 -25.53
N LEU A 762 -12.83 21.86 -26.37
CA LEU A 762 -12.67 20.46 -25.96
C LEU A 762 -11.43 20.26 -25.08
N SER A 763 -10.31 20.94 -25.35
CA SER A 763 -9.10 20.89 -24.50
C SER A 763 -9.30 21.47 -23.09
N ARG A 764 -10.34 22.27 -22.84
CA ARG A 764 -10.63 22.81 -21.48
C ARG A 764 -11.23 21.78 -20.53
N LYS A 765 -11.68 20.62 -21.02
CA LYS A 765 -12.16 19.51 -20.19
C LYS A 765 -11.35 18.25 -20.49
N PRO A 766 -10.76 17.59 -19.48
CA PRO A 766 -9.98 16.37 -19.65
C PRO A 766 -10.68 15.31 -20.52
N ALA A 767 -11.93 14.96 -20.17
CA ALA A 767 -12.81 14.06 -20.92
C ALA A 767 -12.88 14.32 -22.43
N THR A 768 -12.77 15.59 -22.86
CA THR A 768 -12.85 15.98 -24.27
C THR A 768 -11.50 16.31 -24.91
N ASN A 769 -10.46 16.57 -24.12
CA ASN A 769 -9.08 16.78 -24.59
C ASN A 769 -8.49 15.51 -25.25
N THR A 770 -9.07 14.34 -24.93
CA THR A 770 -8.71 13.02 -25.47
C THR A 770 -8.99 12.87 -26.97
N PHE A 771 -10.04 13.53 -27.46
CA PHE A 771 -10.39 13.65 -28.88
C PHE A 771 -9.56 14.74 -29.57
N VAL A 772 -8.77 15.52 -28.82
CA VAL A 772 -7.93 16.61 -29.35
C VAL A 772 -6.48 16.15 -29.56
N ARG A 773 -5.89 15.40 -28.63
CA ARG A 773 -4.43 15.15 -28.63
C ARG A 773 -4.05 13.74 -28.19
N THR A 774 -2.76 13.42 -28.31
CA THR A 774 -2.17 12.34 -27.51
C THR A 774 -2.27 12.72 -26.04
N ALA A 775 -2.98 11.89 -25.26
CA ALA A 775 -3.05 12.05 -23.82
C ALA A 775 -1.77 11.49 -23.21
N SER A 776 -1.26 12.10 -22.13
CA SER A 776 -0.08 11.65 -21.40
C SER A 776 -0.37 11.79 -19.91
N ALA A 777 -0.12 10.73 -19.16
CA ALA A 777 -0.48 10.64 -17.75
C ALA A 777 0.61 9.90 -16.97
N VAL A 778 0.94 10.42 -15.80
CA VAL A 778 1.69 9.69 -14.78
C VAL A 778 0.68 8.78 -14.07
N THR A 779 0.81 7.47 -14.25
CA THR A 779 -0.19 6.50 -13.79
C THR A 779 0.22 5.76 -12.53
N ARG A 780 1.52 5.76 -12.22
CA ARG A 780 2.10 5.18 -11.01
C ARG A 780 3.32 5.98 -10.61
N PHE A 781 3.48 6.25 -9.31
CA PHE A 781 4.74 6.66 -8.69
C PHE A 781 4.92 5.80 -7.45
N ASN A 782 5.93 4.92 -7.42
CA ASN A 782 6.09 3.92 -6.37
C ASN A 782 7.47 4.03 -5.73
N SER A 783 7.50 4.29 -4.41
CA SER A 783 8.72 4.34 -3.61
C SER A 783 8.41 4.35 -2.11
N GLY A 784 9.01 3.44 -1.35
CA GLY A 784 8.74 3.24 0.08
C GLY A 784 7.70 2.13 0.34
N ILE A 785 7.75 1.52 1.53
CA ILE A 785 6.85 0.42 1.95
C ILE A 785 6.38 0.50 3.41
N LYS A 786 6.93 1.43 4.21
CA LYS A 786 6.67 1.52 5.66
C LYS A 786 6.99 2.92 6.14
N ASP A 787 6.11 3.47 6.98
CA ASP A 787 6.15 4.86 7.47
C ASP A 787 7.44 5.26 8.22
N ASN A 788 8.40 4.35 8.46
CA ASN A 788 9.70 4.65 9.04
C ASN A 788 10.94 4.15 8.24
N VAL A 789 10.82 3.90 6.93
CA VAL A 789 11.91 3.39 6.05
C VAL A 789 12.09 4.25 4.79
N ILE A 790 13.33 4.40 4.31
CA ILE A 790 13.72 5.18 3.12
C ILE A 790 14.08 4.21 1.98
N PRO A 791 13.52 4.38 0.76
CA PRO A 791 13.68 3.43 -0.34
C PRO A 791 15.00 3.52 -1.11
N ALA A 792 15.40 2.39 -1.73
CA ALA A 792 16.59 2.30 -2.59
C ALA A 792 16.33 2.62 -4.07
N SER A 793 15.08 2.70 -4.51
CA SER A 793 14.70 3.02 -5.89
C SER A 793 13.38 3.79 -5.92
N ALA A 794 13.22 4.62 -6.95
CA ALA A 794 11.95 5.24 -7.29
C ALA A 794 11.65 4.96 -8.76
N GLU A 795 10.41 4.56 -9.04
CA GLU A 795 9.95 4.28 -10.39
C GLU A 795 8.63 4.99 -10.65
N ALA A 796 8.49 5.54 -11.86
CA ALA A 796 7.26 6.13 -12.33
C ALA A 796 6.91 5.60 -13.73
N VAL A 797 5.63 5.46 -13.98
CA VAL A 797 5.11 5.02 -15.28
C VAL A 797 4.34 6.16 -15.92
N LEU A 798 4.73 6.49 -17.16
CA LEU A 798 3.97 7.31 -18.07
C LEU A 798 3.16 6.41 -18.99
N ASN A 799 1.90 6.76 -19.21
CA ASN A 799 1.05 6.14 -20.21
C ASN A 799 0.62 7.20 -21.22
N HIS A 800 0.99 6.99 -22.50
CA HIS A 800 0.60 7.84 -23.60
C HIS A 800 -0.48 7.14 -24.41
N ARG A 801 -1.62 7.81 -24.60
CA ARG A 801 -2.76 7.31 -25.37
C ARG A 801 -2.88 8.13 -26.66
N ILE A 802 -2.27 7.56 -27.69
CA ILE A 802 -1.79 8.22 -28.90
C ILE A 802 -2.98 8.54 -29.82
N HIS A 803 -3.02 9.77 -30.34
CA HIS A 803 -4.06 10.16 -31.28
C HIS A 803 -4.00 9.30 -32.56
N PRO A 804 -5.14 8.96 -33.21
CA PRO A 804 -5.20 8.29 -34.53
C PRO A 804 -4.55 9.03 -35.71
N SER A 805 -3.60 9.94 -35.45
CA SER A 805 -2.87 10.73 -36.45
C SER A 805 -1.43 11.07 -36.00
N GLN A 806 -0.91 10.42 -34.95
CA GLN A 806 0.47 10.51 -34.47
C GLN A 806 1.06 9.09 -34.31
N THR A 807 2.39 8.96 -34.27
CA THR A 807 3.07 7.68 -34.02
C THR A 807 3.80 7.67 -32.68
N VAL A 808 4.07 6.46 -32.16
CA VAL A 808 4.79 6.20 -30.91
C VAL A 808 6.12 6.97 -30.81
N GLN A 809 6.91 6.96 -31.88
CA GLN A 809 8.25 7.59 -31.89
C GLN A 809 8.19 9.11 -31.67
N GLN A 810 7.19 9.78 -32.23
CA GLN A 810 7.02 11.24 -32.13
C GLN A 810 6.74 11.70 -30.69
N VAL A 811 6.14 10.82 -29.88
CA VAL A 811 5.80 11.09 -28.48
C VAL A 811 7.06 11.02 -27.60
N ILE A 812 7.84 9.93 -27.72
CA ILE A 812 9.01 9.65 -26.88
C ILE A 812 10.16 10.65 -27.11
N GLU A 813 10.34 11.13 -28.34
CA GLU A 813 11.32 12.17 -28.67
C GLU A 813 10.99 13.52 -28.00
N TYR A 814 9.70 13.79 -27.78
CA TYR A 814 9.25 14.98 -27.07
C TYR A 814 9.51 14.86 -25.56
N ASP A 815 9.18 13.72 -24.94
CA ASP A 815 9.38 13.53 -23.49
C ASP A 815 10.86 13.66 -23.08
N ARG A 816 11.78 13.07 -23.86
CA ARG A 816 13.23 13.16 -23.60
C ARG A 816 13.74 14.61 -23.60
N LYS A 817 13.20 15.45 -24.49
CA LYS A 817 13.56 16.87 -24.59
C LYS A 817 13.10 17.68 -23.37
N ILE A 818 12.04 17.22 -22.69
CA ILE A 818 11.43 17.90 -21.54
C ILE A 818 12.08 17.50 -20.21
N ILE A 819 12.50 16.24 -20.04
CA ILE A 819 13.08 15.76 -18.77
C ILE A 819 14.45 16.40 -18.47
N ASN A 820 15.41 16.32 -19.40
CA ASN A 820 16.73 16.96 -19.34
C ASN A 820 17.56 16.67 -18.05
N ASP A 821 17.56 15.42 -17.56
CA ASP A 821 18.48 14.93 -16.52
C ASP A 821 18.93 13.49 -16.86
N ASP A 822 20.23 13.28 -17.11
CA ASP A 822 20.80 11.98 -17.50
C ASP A 822 20.73 10.91 -16.38
N ARG A 823 20.42 11.30 -15.14
CA ARG A 823 20.14 10.37 -14.04
C ARG A 823 18.81 9.62 -14.24
N VAL A 824 17.89 10.17 -15.04
CA VAL A 824 16.53 9.66 -15.24
C VAL A 824 16.47 8.77 -16.48
N LYS A 825 16.38 7.45 -16.26
CA LYS A 825 16.37 6.48 -17.38
C LYS A 825 14.97 6.33 -17.98
N ILE A 826 14.81 6.77 -19.23
CA ILE A 826 13.60 6.62 -20.04
C ILE A 826 13.64 5.28 -20.80
N THR A 827 12.67 4.40 -20.54
CA THR A 827 12.56 3.08 -21.19
C THR A 827 11.16 2.87 -21.76
N LEU A 828 11.03 2.65 -23.06
CA LEU A 828 9.77 2.18 -23.66
C LEU A 828 9.54 0.72 -23.23
N LYS A 829 8.45 0.47 -22.49
CA LYS A 829 8.02 -0.88 -22.05
C LYS A 829 7.25 -1.60 -23.17
N SER A 830 6.26 -0.92 -23.76
CA SER A 830 5.35 -1.48 -24.77
C SER A 830 4.72 -0.37 -25.62
N SER A 831 4.25 -0.71 -26.82
CA SER A 831 3.61 0.24 -27.73
C SER A 831 2.68 -0.44 -28.74
N LEU A 832 1.56 0.23 -29.07
CA LEU A 832 0.56 -0.19 -30.04
C LEU A 832 0.13 1.03 -30.88
N ASP A 833 0.17 0.90 -32.21
CA ASP A 833 -0.33 1.95 -33.11
C ASP A 833 -1.88 1.98 -33.15
N PRO A 834 -2.51 3.15 -33.43
CA PRO A 834 -3.97 3.29 -33.50
C PRO A 834 -4.63 2.34 -34.53
N SER A 835 -5.89 1.96 -34.28
CA SER A 835 -6.60 1.03 -35.17
C SER A 835 -7.06 1.68 -36.49
N ALA A 836 -7.39 0.85 -37.47
CA ALA A 836 -8.21 1.28 -38.60
C ALA A 836 -9.66 1.57 -38.15
N THR A 837 -10.36 2.44 -38.88
CA THR A 837 -11.78 2.74 -38.62
C THR A 837 -12.70 1.76 -39.33
N SER A 838 -13.61 1.14 -38.59
CA SER A 838 -14.66 0.26 -39.09
C SER A 838 -15.81 1.03 -39.77
N PRO A 839 -16.52 0.42 -40.74
CA PRO A 839 -17.65 1.05 -41.39
C PRO A 839 -18.85 1.14 -40.43
N TYR A 840 -19.69 2.17 -40.60
CA TYR A 840 -20.87 2.45 -39.77
C TYR A 840 -22.04 3.03 -40.59
N ASP A 841 -22.02 2.80 -41.90
CA ASP A 841 -23.03 3.29 -42.85
C ASP A 841 -24.32 2.44 -42.82
N ASP A 842 -25.33 2.84 -43.59
CA ASP A 842 -26.61 2.12 -43.67
C ASP A 842 -26.50 0.71 -44.31
N ASN A 843 -25.34 0.33 -44.86
CA ASN A 843 -25.05 -1.01 -45.38
C ASN A 843 -24.32 -1.90 -44.35
N SER A 844 -23.85 -1.33 -43.24
CA SER A 844 -22.95 -2.00 -42.29
C SER A 844 -23.71 -2.97 -41.39
N PHE A 845 -23.80 -4.25 -41.81
CA PHE A 845 -24.63 -5.29 -41.18
C PHE A 845 -24.42 -5.41 -39.66
N GLY A 846 -23.18 -5.57 -39.20
CA GLY A 846 -22.86 -5.69 -37.77
C GLY A 846 -23.24 -4.45 -36.96
N TYR A 847 -22.91 -3.24 -37.46
CA TYR A 847 -23.29 -1.98 -36.82
C TYR A 847 -24.82 -1.87 -36.65
N HIS A 848 -25.59 -2.25 -37.68
CA HIS A 848 -27.04 -2.25 -37.64
C HIS A 848 -27.63 -3.35 -36.73
N THR A 849 -26.99 -4.52 -36.65
CA THR A 849 -27.39 -5.62 -35.76
C THR A 849 -27.26 -5.22 -34.28
N LEU A 850 -26.13 -4.60 -33.90
CA LEU A 850 -25.91 -4.06 -32.56
C LEU A 850 -26.88 -2.90 -32.26
N LYS A 851 -27.02 -1.96 -33.19
CA LYS A 851 -27.96 -0.81 -33.14
C LYS A 851 -29.42 -1.22 -32.99
N ASN A 852 -29.83 -2.38 -33.51
CA ASN A 852 -31.16 -2.94 -33.30
C ASN A 852 -31.27 -3.64 -31.92
N SER A 853 -30.32 -4.52 -31.57
CA SER A 853 -30.32 -5.24 -30.29
C SER A 853 -30.25 -4.29 -29.08
N ILE A 854 -29.51 -3.18 -29.18
CA ILE A 854 -29.50 -2.08 -28.20
C ILE A 854 -30.92 -1.52 -28.00
N ARG A 855 -31.68 -1.30 -29.08
CA ARG A 855 -33.01 -0.66 -29.04
C ARG A 855 -34.13 -1.59 -28.56
N GLU A 856 -33.91 -2.89 -28.60
CA GLU A 856 -34.86 -3.88 -28.09
C GLU A 856 -34.79 -4.00 -26.57
N ILE A 857 -33.62 -3.73 -25.97
CA ILE A 857 -33.44 -3.60 -24.51
C ILE A 857 -33.69 -2.17 -24.01
N TYR A 858 -33.28 -1.15 -24.77
CA TYR A 858 -33.26 0.25 -24.36
C TYR A 858 -34.10 1.12 -25.29
N THR A 859 -35.32 1.47 -24.86
CA THR A 859 -36.36 2.08 -25.71
C THR A 859 -36.20 3.57 -26.02
N ASP A 860 -35.36 4.30 -25.28
CA ASP A 860 -35.02 5.71 -25.54
C ASP A 860 -33.50 5.91 -25.50
N VAL A 861 -32.84 5.61 -26.61
CA VAL A 861 -31.37 5.67 -26.74
C VAL A 861 -30.95 6.11 -28.15
N LEU A 862 -29.98 7.03 -28.21
CA LEU A 862 -29.27 7.39 -29.43
C LEU A 862 -28.11 6.42 -29.65
N VAL A 863 -27.97 5.85 -30.85
CA VAL A 863 -26.85 4.97 -31.21
C VAL A 863 -25.95 5.69 -32.22
N VAL A 864 -24.67 5.85 -31.89
CA VAL A 864 -23.69 6.62 -32.70
C VAL A 864 -22.33 5.89 -32.78
N PRO A 865 -21.52 6.13 -33.83
CA PRO A 865 -20.14 5.63 -33.87
C PRO A 865 -19.28 6.42 -32.87
N GLY A 866 -18.36 5.74 -32.18
CA GLY A 866 -17.45 6.32 -31.19
C GLY A 866 -15.97 6.05 -31.46
N LEU A 867 -15.12 7.02 -31.11
CA LEU A 867 -13.69 6.78 -30.87
C LEU A 867 -13.54 6.08 -29.51
N MET A 868 -13.05 4.85 -29.51
CA MET A 868 -12.63 4.16 -28.30
C MET A 868 -11.26 4.70 -27.86
N ILE A 869 -11.17 4.99 -26.56
CA ILE A 869 -10.02 5.67 -25.96
C ILE A 869 -8.99 4.65 -25.42
N ALA A 870 -9.46 3.46 -25.04
CA ALA A 870 -8.66 2.27 -24.73
C ALA A 870 -8.44 1.39 -25.98
N ASN A 871 -7.95 0.17 -25.78
CA ASN A 871 -7.79 -0.89 -26.77
C ASN A 871 -8.50 -2.16 -26.27
N THR A 872 -8.72 -3.16 -27.15
CA THR A 872 -9.19 -4.51 -26.78
C THR A 872 -8.45 -5.61 -27.57
N ASP A 873 -8.74 -6.88 -27.26
CA ASP A 873 -8.31 -8.09 -27.97
C ASP A 873 -8.58 -8.06 -29.50
N THR A 874 -9.56 -7.27 -29.96
CA THR A 874 -9.87 -7.04 -31.38
C THR A 874 -8.66 -6.75 -32.28
N HIS A 875 -7.58 -6.16 -31.76
CA HIS A 875 -6.39 -5.82 -32.54
C HIS A 875 -5.64 -7.03 -33.13
N HIS A 876 -5.88 -8.24 -32.60
CA HIS A 876 -5.42 -9.52 -33.16
C HIS A 876 -6.25 -9.98 -34.37
N TYR A 877 -7.52 -9.60 -34.42
CA TYR A 877 -8.50 -10.09 -35.42
C TYR A 877 -8.63 -9.20 -36.67
N LYS A 878 -7.91 -8.08 -36.74
CA LYS A 878 -7.91 -7.07 -37.83
C LYS A 878 -7.71 -7.61 -39.26
N HIS A 879 -7.28 -8.86 -39.41
CA HIS A 879 -7.06 -9.56 -40.69
C HIS A 879 -8.29 -10.35 -41.18
N MET A 880 -9.31 -10.53 -40.33
CA MET A 880 -10.50 -11.34 -40.64
C MET A 880 -11.67 -10.54 -41.18
N THR A 881 -11.82 -9.29 -40.74
CA THR A 881 -12.87 -8.36 -41.18
C THR A 881 -12.43 -6.91 -40.98
N LYS A 882 -13.09 -5.99 -41.69
CA LYS A 882 -13.01 -4.54 -41.42
C LYS A 882 -14.14 -4.06 -40.49
N SER A 883 -15.15 -4.91 -40.26
CA SER A 883 -16.35 -4.66 -39.46
C SER A 883 -16.11 -5.06 -38.00
N ILE A 884 -15.36 -4.25 -37.26
CA ILE A 884 -14.96 -4.52 -35.88
C ILE A 884 -15.65 -3.50 -34.96
N TYR A 885 -16.51 -3.98 -34.07
CA TYR A 885 -17.36 -3.15 -33.23
C TYR A 885 -17.11 -3.44 -31.76
N ARG A 886 -17.01 -2.37 -30.96
CA ARG A 886 -16.63 -2.43 -29.55
C ARG A 886 -17.72 -1.82 -28.67
N PHE A 887 -18.46 -2.62 -27.92
CA PHE A 887 -19.60 -2.15 -27.13
C PHE A 887 -19.90 -3.03 -25.89
N ASN A 888 -19.74 -2.46 -24.69
CA ASN A 888 -20.15 -3.12 -23.45
C ASN A 888 -21.61 -2.71 -23.12
N PRO A 889 -22.57 -3.66 -23.00
CA PRO A 889 -24.00 -3.36 -22.85
C PRO A 889 -24.44 -2.79 -21.49
N ALA A 890 -23.48 -2.42 -20.63
CA ALA A 890 -23.73 -1.70 -19.39
C ALA A 890 -24.40 -0.33 -19.62
N PHE A 891 -25.41 -0.02 -18.78
CA PHE A 891 -26.02 1.30 -18.72
C PHE A 891 -25.41 2.11 -17.57
N VAL A 892 -24.69 3.18 -17.89
CA VAL A 892 -23.83 3.91 -16.96
C VAL A 892 -24.13 5.42 -16.96
N THR A 893 -23.86 6.06 -15.82
CA THR A 893 -23.66 7.52 -15.77
C THR A 893 -22.16 7.83 -15.99
N PRO A 894 -21.76 9.10 -16.23
CA PRO A 894 -20.34 9.44 -16.33
C PRO A 894 -19.51 9.03 -15.09
N GLU A 895 -20.13 9.03 -13.92
CA GLU A 895 -19.54 8.59 -12.64
C GLU A 895 -19.40 7.07 -12.56
N THR A 896 -20.34 6.28 -13.11
CA THR A 896 -20.17 4.82 -13.20
C THR A 896 -19.17 4.43 -14.29
N ALA A 897 -19.14 5.16 -15.41
CA ALA A 897 -18.20 4.93 -16.51
C ALA A 897 -16.73 5.16 -16.12
N SER A 898 -16.48 5.95 -15.07
CA SER A 898 -15.12 6.19 -14.52
C SER A 898 -14.67 5.13 -13.51
N MET A 899 -15.52 4.15 -13.17
CA MET A 899 -15.17 3.02 -12.29
C MET A 899 -14.51 1.85 -13.05
N VAL A 900 -14.45 1.90 -14.38
CA VAL A 900 -13.69 0.95 -15.22
C VAL A 900 -12.21 1.08 -14.89
N HIS A 901 -11.57 -0.03 -14.54
CA HIS A 901 -10.23 -0.12 -13.91
C HIS A 901 -10.05 0.63 -12.58
N GLY A 902 -10.94 1.58 -12.26
CA GLY A 902 -10.97 2.29 -10.99
C GLY A 902 -11.46 1.41 -9.84
N ASP A 903 -11.66 2.09 -8.71
CA ASP A 903 -12.08 1.48 -7.47
C ASP A 903 -13.60 1.51 -7.30
N ASN A 904 -14.13 0.58 -6.50
CA ASN A 904 -15.58 0.38 -6.33
C ASN A 904 -16.31 0.02 -7.64
N GLU A 905 -15.63 -0.65 -8.57
CA GLU A 905 -16.24 -1.19 -9.78
C GLU A 905 -17.45 -2.05 -9.40
N ARG A 906 -18.61 -1.73 -9.97
CA ARG A 906 -19.85 -2.38 -9.62
C ARG A 906 -20.88 -2.28 -10.72
N ILE A 907 -21.72 -3.30 -10.79
CA ILE A 907 -22.89 -3.32 -11.67
C ILE A 907 -24.14 -3.57 -10.85
N SER A 908 -25.25 -2.90 -11.19
CA SER A 908 -26.54 -3.28 -10.59
C SER A 908 -26.95 -4.66 -11.11
N VAL A 909 -27.63 -5.44 -10.27
CA VAL A 909 -28.17 -6.76 -10.71
C VAL A 909 -28.98 -6.61 -12.00
N ALA A 910 -29.83 -5.58 -12.06
CA ALA A 910 -30.63 -5.23 -13.23
C ALA A 910 -29.85 -4.73 -14.45
N ASN A 911 -28.56 -4.41 -14.34
CA ASN A 911 -27.68 -4.15 -15.48
C ASN A 911 -27.00 -5.44 -15.97
N PHE A 912 -26.60 -6.35 -15.08
CA PHE A 912 -26.11 -7.68 -15.47
C PHE A 912 -27.21 -8.47 -16.21
N GLU A 913 -28.44 -8.48 -15.69
CA GLU A 913 -29.61 -9.10 -16.33
C GLU A 913 -29.91 -8.51 -17.72
N LYS A 914 -29.71 -7.19 -17.90
CA LYS A 914 -29.84 -6.54 -19.22
C LYS A 914 -28.70 -6.86 -20.16
N ALA A 915 -27.49 -7.08 -19.67
CA ALA A 915 -26.38 -7.53 -20.51
C ALA A 915 -26.65 -8.93 -21.06
N VAL A 916 -27.08 -9.88 -20.22
CA VAL A 916 -27.53 -11.22 -20.66
C VAL A 916 -28.62 -11.10 -21.74
N ASN A 917 -29.64 -10.28 -21.49
CA ASN A 917 -30.73 -10.07 -22.44
C ASN A 917 -30.26 -9.42 -23.76
N PHE A 918 -29.33 -8.46 -23.69
CA PHE A 918 -28.72 -7.86 -24.87
C PHE A 918 -27.96 -8.90 -25.72
N TYR A 919 -27.12 -9.74 -25.12
CA TYR A 919 -26.40 -10.78 -25.87
C TYR A 919 -27.36 -11.81 -26.49
N TYR A 920 -28.46 -12.14 -25.80
CA TYR A 920 -29.55 -12.95 -26.37
C TYR A 920 -30.16 -12.31 -27.62
N HIS A 921 -30.47 -11.01 -27.58
CA HIS A 921 -30.96 -10.26 -28.74
C HIS A 921 -29.91 -10.14 -29.86
N VAL A 922 -28.61 -10.02 -29.55
CA VAL A 922 -27.54 -10.06 -30.57
C VAL A 922 -27.50 -11.42 -31.27
N ILE A 923 -27.59 -12.53 -30.52
CA ILE A 923 -27.61 -13.89 -31.08
C ILE A 923 -28.79 -14.06 -32.05
N LEU A 924 -29.99 -13.62 -31.66
CA LEU A 924 -31.19 -13.70 -32.51
C LEU A 924 -31.13 -12.78 -33.74
N ASN A 925 -30.78 -11.50 -33.57
CA ASN A 925 -30.78 -10.53 -34.67
C ASN A 925 -29.69 -10.81 -35.72
N SER A 926 -28.58 -11.42 -35.32
CA SER A 926 -27.53 -11.86 -36.24
C SER A 926 -27.95 -13.05 -37.12
N ASP A 927 -28.99 -13.79 -36.72
CA ASP A 927 -29.49 -14.98 -37.43
C ASP A 927 -30.35 -14.64 -38.67
N HIS A 928 -30.52 -13.35 -38.96
CA HIS A 928 -31.20 -12.89 -40.16
C HIS A 928 -30.27 -12.82 -41.39
N ASP A 929 -30.79 -13.29 -42.53
CA ASP A 929 -30.12 -13.30 -43.82
C ASP A 929 -29.82 -11.88 -44.35
N LYS A 930 -30.64 -10.89 -43.93
CA LYS A 930 -30.53 -9.45 -44.23
C LYS A 930 -31.02 -8.63 -43.03
N LEU A 931 -30.58 -7.37 -42.93
CA LEU A 931 -31.08 -6.44 -41.92
C LEU A 931 -32.61 -6.39 -41.92
N SER A 932 -33.21 -6.63 -40.75
CA SER A 932 -34.65 -6.47 -40.58
C SER A 932 -35.04 -5.03 -40.85
N SER A 933 -35.88 -4.81 -41.86
CA SER A 933 -36.45 -3.49 -42.11
C SER A 933 -37.39 -3.16 -40.95
N THR A 934 -36.91 -2.32 -40.03
CA THR A 934 -37.71 -1.86 -38.89
C THR A 934 -39.07 -1.38 -39.38
N LYS A 935 -40.12 -2.13 -39.05
CA LYS A 935 -41.49 -1.71 -39.33
C LYS A 935 -41.70 -0.37 -38.63
N LYS A 936 -41.81 0.71 -39.40
CA LYS A 936 -42.46 1.93 -38.91
C LYS A 936 -43.81 1.50 -38.34
N LYS A 937 -44.12 1.87 -37.10
CA LYS A 937 -45.48 1.74 -36.57
C LYS A 937 -46.39 2.73 -37.30
N SER A 938 -46.89 2.30 -38.46
CA SER A 938 -48.32 1.96 -38.56
C SER A 938 -48.48 0.52 -38.08
#